data_AF-A0A1X0T4K3-F1
#
_entry.id   AF-A0A1X0T4K3-F1
#
_cell.length_a   1.000
_cell.length_b   1.000
_cell.length_c   1.000
_cell.angle_alpha   90.00
_cell.angle_beta   90.00
_cell.angle_gamma   90.00
#
_symmetry.space_group_name_H-M   'P 1'
#
loop_
_entity.id
_entity.type
_entity.pdbx_description
1 polymer ?
#
loop_
_entity_poly.entity_id
_entity_poly.type
_entity_poly.pdbx_seq_one_letter_code
_entity_poly.pdbx_strand_id
1 'polypeptide(L)'
;MVQSLEAERTHPPDLRARGPNLSVYGTFDVLNYGDLLFPLLLRDRLGVSEERMRAFSPVGGALAWDDAVTALPIDTAADFAADLHVVGGGNILHDRVTSLSDYANGRFGQRGAYAALWLGAGLIAAGQEKPLAWNAPGVPYPMEPGPAQVLRDRILAASPSVTLRDDASRELWGVGARPGIDTLPDTALDLPALWPAETLRAPAAAAFARHGLTVPERWLALHVNDRYLDGDVALQARQIEALAGRTNALPVLIAIGPCHGDHRLAVALRSELTIPALVLVQPRGLREIAGLIAHATGYVGSSMHGLITALAYGRPAIAVARPRMIKFAGFLDHLGMPERLVRSWAEAVEAAALLEPLPAEGLQAIRSARDRIDAHWARLRGLFGAPLPDTCQAATQELRLWMERQPAPPRDWRAFTTVLQVPASSSAAPADKPFHCSICGGTTMRPDRRLADSLQGHGQRCASCNSTARHRAMHQVLDQLRKEPTLRASGLQYGRHRVAAGGWFADFALLHPAHEDGRLAPPPADRRFAMVICLDVLEDVRDPGAALAALAAATAEEGVLLLSFRTVPGRGQTLDWGFARGDEPGCRRAFGEDVVETLKRHLPDAHLTVLRPADPHAGSETMLCLITWSAARHAWIAAQGLPGAPMPAAT
;
A
#
# COMPACT_ATOMS: atom_id res chain seq x y z
N MET A 1 22.88 49.55 -55.54
CA MET A 1 21.67 48.69 -55.50
C MET A 1 22.18 47.27 -55.32
N VAL A 2 21.66 46.55 -54.33
CA VAL A 2 22.24 45.36 -53.64
C VAL A 2 23.07 45.72 -52.40
N GLN A 3 22.39 45.80 -51.26
CA GLN A 3 22.73 45.07 -50.03
C GLN A 3 21.59 45.26 -49.04
N SER A 4 20.84 44.17 -48.86
CA SER A 4 19.68 44.05 -47.99
C SER A 4 20.08 43.30 -46.71
N LEU A 5 19.54 43.77 -45.59
CA LEU A 5 19.11 42.95 -44.44
C LEU A 5 20.17 42.03 -43.80
N GLU A 6 20.95 42.57 -42.86
CA GLU A 6 21.42 41.79 -41.72
C GLU A 6 20.64 42.21 -40.47
N ALA A 7 19.81 41.27 -40.02
CA ALA A 7 18.96 41.37 -38.86
C ALA A 7 19.78 41.40 -37.57
N GLU A 8 19.27 42.17 -36.60
CA GLU A 8 19.64 42.13 -35.19
C GLU A 8 19.64 40.68 -34.67
N ARG A 9 20.82 40.08 -34.57
CA ARG A 9 21.04 38.90 -33.72
C ARG A 9 21.15 39.37 -32.27
N THR A 10 20.00 39.53 -31.63
CA THR A 10 19.92 39.53 -30.17
C THR A 10 20.57 38.23 -29.66
N HIS A 11 21.71 38.36 -28.98
CA HIS A 11 22.31 37.25 -28.26
C HIS A 11 21.29 36.71 -27.25
N PRO A 12 21.08 35.39 -27.15
CA PRO A 12 20.25 34.84 -26.09
C PRO A 12 20.87 35.25 -24.74
N PRO A 13 20.05 35.66 -23.75
CA PRO A 13 20.56 36.02 -22.44
C PRO A 13 21.33 34.84 -21.86
N ASP A 14 22.52 35.14 -21.34
CA ASP A 14 23.47 34.21 -20.74
C ASP A 14 22.76 33.20 -19.82
N LEU A 15 22.73 31.93 -20.25
CA LEU A 15 22.08 30.82 -19.54
C LEU A 15 22.69 30.60 -18.13
N ARG A 16 23.88 31.17 -17.85
CA ARG A 16 24.54 31.10 -16.55
C ARG A 16 23.92 31.99 -15.47
N ALA A 17 23.05 32.94 -15.83
CA ALA A 17 22.35 33.81 -14.87
C ALA A 17 21.10 33.15 -14.25
N ARG A 18 20.66 31.99 -14.76
CA ARG A 18 19.47 31.27 -14.29
C ARG A 18 19.95 30.00 -13.57
N GLY A 19 19.84 29.93 -12.23
CA GLY A 19 20.21 28.75 -11.42
C GLY A 19 19.60 27.40 -11.88
N PRO A 20 20.05 26.25 -11.36
CA PRO A 20 19.62 24.96 -11.90
C PRO A 20 18.15 24.63 -11.62
N ASN A 21 17.49 23.91 -12.55
CA ASN A 21 16.15 23.35 -12.35
C ASN A 21 16.22 21.92 -11.82
N LEU A 22 15.36 21.59 -10.85
CA LEU A 22 15.33 20.29 -10.18
C LEU A 22 13.94 19.65 -10.30
N SER A 23 13.89 18.41 -10.77
CA SER A 23 12.69 17.57 -10.73
C SER A 23 12.86 16.46 -9.68
N VAL A 24 11.96 16.41 -8.70
CA VAL A 24 11.98 15.40 -7.62
C VAL A 24 10.76 14.51 -7.75
N TYR A 25 10.94 13.19 -7.64
CA TYR A 25 9.87 12.20 -7.78
C TYR A 25 9.66 11.44 -6.48
N GLY A 26 8.43 11.35 -5.99
CA GLY A 26 8.10 10.64 -4.75
C GLY A 26 6.63 10.77 -4.34
N THR A 27 6.32 10.24 -3.16
CA THR A 27 4.96 10.20 -2.59
C THR A 27 4.68 11.50 -1.80
N PHE A 28 4.56 12.62 -2.51
CA PHE A 28 4.43 13.97 -1.92
C PHE A 28 3.00 14.53 -1.96
N ASP A 29 2.03 13.69 -2.32
CA ASP A 29 0.62 14.01 -2.49
C ASP A 29 -0.28 13.25 -1.50
N VAL A 30 0.30 12.68 -0.44
CA VAL A 30 -0.43 12.07 0.68
C VAL A 30 0.08 12.62 2.01
N LEU A 31 -0.80 12.65 3.02
CA LEU A 31 -0.44 13.09 4.37
C LEU A 31 0.42 12.03 5.08
N ASN A 32 1.72 12.05 4.78
CA ASN A 32 2.77 11.27 5.42
C ASN A 32 3.95 12.19 5.72
N TYR A 33 4.18 12.48 7.01
CA TYR A 33 5.25 13.37 7.46
C TYR A 33 6.61 13.02 6.88
N GLY A 34 6.98 11.74 6.84
CA GLY A 34 8.28 11.32 6.36
C GLY A 34 8.52 11.61 4.88
N ASP A 35 7.58 11.18 4.04
CA ASP A 35 7.71 11.34 2.60
C ASP A 35 7.74 12.82 2.19
N LEU A 36 7.03 13.69 2.94
CA LEU A 36 6.96 15.12 2.70
C LEU A 36 8.21 15.91 3.14
N LEU A 37 9.14 15.30 3.89
CA LEU A 37 10.43 15.93 4.22
C LEU A 37 11.39 15.98 3.04
N PHE A 38 11.36 14.96 2.17
CA PHE A 38 12.34 14.82 1.09
C PHE A 38 12.41 16.00 0.11
N PRO A 39 11.29 16.57 -0.40
CA PRO A 39 11.38 17.71 -1.32
C PRO A 39 11.96 18.95 -0.61
N LEU A 40 11.70 19.14 0.69
CA LEU A 40 12.26 20.26 1.45
C LEU A 40 13.77 20.10 1.68
N LEU A 41 14.20 18.90 2.06
CA LEU A 41 15.62 18.56 2.24
C LEU A 41 16.39 18.69 0.93
N LEU A 42 15.87 18.14 -0.17
CA LEU A 42 16.51 18.26 -1.48
C LEU A 42 16.61 19.72 -1.93
N ARG A 43 15.54 20.52 -1.76
CA ARG A 43 15.57 21.95 -2.09
C ARG A 43 16.68 22.69 -1.34
N ASP A 44 16.69 22.54 -0.01
CA ASP A 44 17.63 23.23 0.88
C ASP A 44 19.07 22.78 0.64
N ARG A 45 19.31 21.47 0.70
CA ARG A 45 20.67 20.91 0.62
C ARG A 45 21.25 21.01 -0.78
N LEU A 46 20.43 21.11 -1.82
CA LEU A 46 20.91 21.38 -3.19
C LEU A 46 20.98 22.87 -3.54
N GLY A 47 20.52 23.76 -2.66
CA GLY A 47 20.56 25.22 -2.87
C GLY A 47 19.66 25.68 -4.03
N VAL A 48 18.54 25.00 -4.26
CA VAL A 48 17.61 25.28 -5.35
C VAL A 48 16.48 26.17 -4.83
N SER A 49 16.13 27.24 -5.57
CA SER A 49 14.99 28.09 -5.19
C SER A 49 13.66 27.36 -5.39
N GLU A 50 12.63 27.76 -4.66
CA GLU A 50 11.31 27.11 -4.72
C GLU A 50 10.72 27.13 -6.14
N GLU A 51 10.92 28.21 -6.89
CA GLU A 51 10.39 28.36 -8.25
C GLU A 51 11.08 27.45 -9.26
N ARG A 52 12.27 26.94 -8.93
CA ARG A 52 13.11 26.08 -9.79
C ARG A 52 13.06 24.61 -9.40
N MET A 53 12.38 24.26 -8.32
CA MET A 53 12.10 22.88 -7.99
C MET A 53 10.66 22.52 -8.40
N ARG A 54 10.50 21.33 -8.97
CA ARG A 54 9.19 20.71 -9.18
C ARG A 54 9.19 19.34 -8.50
N ALA A 55 8.23 19.15 -7.60
CA ALA A 55 7.97 17.86 -6.98
C ALA A 55 6.87 17.15 -7.79
N PHE A 56 7.04 15.87 -8.06
CA PHE A 56 6.12 15.05 -8.85
C PHE A 56 5.68 13.82 -8.07
N SER A 57 4.39 13.55 -8.10
CA SER A 57 3.75 12.44 -7.40
C SER A 57 2.68 11.77 -8.25
N PRO A 58 2.19 10.57 -7.90
CA PRO A 58 1.31 9.81 -8.80
C PRO A 58 0.02 10.56 -9.19
N VAL A 59 -0.53 11.37 -8.29
CA VAL A 59 -1.71 12.20 -8.52
C VAL A 59 -1.38 13.69 -8.44
N GLY A 60 -0.53 14.09 -7.50
CA GLY A 60 -0.24 15.50 -7.24
C GLY A 60 -1.40 16.23 -6.53
N GLY A 61 -1.21 17.54 -6.31
CA GLY A 61 -2.18 18.41 -5.64
C GLY A 61 -1.62 19.07 -4.39
N ALA A 62 -2.43 19.98 -3.83
CA ALA A 62 -2.13 20.64 -2.57
C ALA A 62 -2.55 19.76 -1.39
N LEU A 63 -1.79 19.82 -0.31
CA LEU A 63 -2.08 19.14 0.95
C LEU A 63 -2.55 20.13 2.02
N ALA A 64 -3.17 19.60 3.07
CA ALA A 64 -3.66 20.38 4.20
C ALA A 64 -2.55 20.85 5.18
N TRP A 65 -1.28 20.68 4.83
CA TRP A 65 -0.13 21.04 5.66
C TRP A 65 0.61 22.23 5.06
N ASP A 66 0.66 23.34 5.81
CA ASP A 66 1.03 24.67 5.33
C ASP A 66 2.45 24.76 4.74
N ASP A 67 3.36 23.92 5.23
CA ASP A 67 4.78 23.88 4.86
C ASP A 67 5.15 22.70 3.96
N ALA A 68 4.16 21.93 3.48
CA ALA A 68 4.37 20.87 2.50
C ALA A 68 4.53 21.44 1.09
N VAL A 69 5.45 20.87 0.31
CA VAL A 69 5.62 21.24 -1.10
C VAL A 69 4.45 20.70 -1.90
N THR A 70 3.79 21.57 -2.67
CA THR A 70 2.72 21.15 -3.60
C THR A 70 3.33 20.33 -4.73
N ALA A 71 2.86 19.09 -4.89
CA ALA A 71 3.32 18.19 -5.93
C ALA A 71 2.48 18.34 -7.21
N LEU A 72 3.12 18.19 -8.35
CA LEU A 72 2.45 18.09 -9.65
C LEU A 72 2.18 16.60 -9.98
N PRO A 73 1.14 16.31 -10.77
CA PRO A 73 0.93 14.97 -11.31
C PRO A 73 2.14 14.53 -12.13
N ILE A 74 2.66 13.34 -11.86
CA ILE A 74 3.89 12.84 -12.50
C ILE A 74 3.76 12.73 -14.03
N ASP A 75 2.55 12.57 -14.55
CA ASP A 75 2.34 12.48 -15.99
C ASP A 75 2.57 13.80 -16.74
N THR A 76 2.61 14.92 -16.01
CA THR A 76 3.01 16.25 -16.53
C THR A 76 4.52 16.48 -16.48
N ALA A 77 5.30 15.60 -15.84
CA ALA A 77 6.72 15.85 -15.58
C ALA A 77 7.58 16.01 -16.85
N ALA A 78 7.16 15.43 -17.97
CA ALA A 78 7.85 15.57 -19.25
C ALA A 78 7.75 16.99 -19.85
N ASP A 79 6.78 17.79 -19.38
CA ASP A 79 6.54 19.16 -19.86
C ASP A 79 7.48 20.18 -19.19
N PHE A 80 8.18 19.77 -18.13
CA PHE A 80 9.09 20.62 -17.36
C PHE A 80 10.54 20.22 -17.62
N ALA A 81 11.34 21.17 -18.11
CA ALA A 81 12.77 20.97 -18.27
C ALA A 81 13.46 20.96 -16.90
N ALA A 82 14.34 19.98 -16.68
CA ALA A 82 15.19 19.91 -15.50
C ALA A 82 16.67 19.85 -15.88
N ASP A 83 17.54 20.25 -14.96
CA ASP A 83 18.98 20.02 -15.05
C ASP A 83 19.41 18.76 -14.28
N LEU A 84 18.60 18.35 -13.31
CA LEU A 84 18.76 17.13 -12.53
C LEU A 84 17.39 16.54 -12.17
N HIS A 85 17.27 15.24 -12.35
CA HIS A 85 16.15 14.44 -11.87
C HIS A 85 16.59 13.67 -10.62
N VAL A 86 15.76 13.65 -9.58
CA VAL A 86 16.04 12.91 -8.34
C VAL A 86 14.85 12.04 -7.97
N VAL A 87 15.06 10.72 -7.89
CA VAL A 87 14.15 9.82 -7.17
C VAL A 87 14.32 10.11 -5.68
N GLY A 88 13.26 10.58 -5.03
CA GLY A 88 13.24 10.91 -3.61
C GLY A 88 13.40 9.69 -2.72
N GLY A 89 13.33 9.90 -1.40
CA GLY A 89 13.38 8.82 -0.41
C GLY A 89 12.07 8.06 -0.29
N GLY A 90 11.95 7.28 0.80
CA GLY A 90 10.76 6.48 1.10
C GLY A 90 10.76 5.08 0.46
N ASN A 91 9.78 4.25 0.80
CA ASN A 91 9.66 2.88 0.28
C ASN A 91 8.97 2.84 -1.10
N ILE A 92 9.59 3.47 -2.09
CA ILE A 92 8.93 3.75 -3.37
C ILE A 92 9.37 2.84 -4.53
N LEU A 93 10.39 2.00 -4.35
CA LEU A 93 10.93 1.16 -5.42
C LEU A 93 10.21 -0.18 -5.56
N HIS A 94 9.00 -0.15 -6.11
CA HIS A 94 8.26 -1.35 -6.52
C HIS A 94 7.24 -1.06 -7.63
N ASP A 95 6.74 -2.13 -8.25
CA ASP A 95 5.69 -2.15 -9.28
C ASP A 95 4.43 -2.92 -8.82
N ARG A 96 4.37 -3.27 -7.53
CA ARG A 96 3.21 -3.91 -6.90
C ARG A 96 2.04 -2.94 -6.70
N VAL A 97 0.83 -3.50 -6.62
CA VAL A 97 -0.39 -2.77 -6.26
C VAL A 97 -0.22 -2.15 -4.87
N THR A 98 -0.40 -0.84 -4.78
CA THR A 98 -0.40 -0.14 -3.49
C THR A 98 -1.75 -0.23 -2.78
N SER A 99 -1.71 -0.25 -1.45
CA SER A 99 -2.89 -0.15 -0.59
C SER A 99 -3.40 1.28 -0.41
N LEU A 100 -2.73 2.29 -0.95
CA LEU A 100 -3.19 3.67 -0.91
C LEU A 100 -4.37 3.85 -1.87
N SER A 101 -5.55 4.15 -1.32
CA SER A 101 -6.77 4.40 -2.10
C SER A 101 -6.70 5.71 -2.88
N ASP A 102 -5.88 6.66 -2.42
CA ASP A 102 -5.64 7.96 -3.08
C ASP A 102 -5.18 7.78 -4.54
N TYR A 103 -4.45 6.70 -4.83
CA TYR A 103 -3.93 6.41 -6.17
C TYR A 103 -4.87 5.57 -7.04
N ALA A 104 -6.01 5.11 -6.52
CA ALA A 104 -6.94 4.27 -7.26
C ALA A 104 -7.52 4.95 -8.51
N ASN A 105 -7.76 6.26 -8.43
CA ASN A 105 -8.33 7.04 -9.52
C ASN A 105 -7.26 7.83 -10.32
N GLY A 106 -5.98 7.69 -9.97
CA GLY A 106 -4.88 8.33 -10.69
C GLY A 106 -4.64 7.68 -12.05
N ARG A 107 -3.93 8.39 -12.95
CA ARG A 107 -3.66 7.93 -14.33
C ARG A 107 -3.08 6.52 -14.42
N PHE A 108 -2.22 6.16 -13.47
CA PHE A 108 -1.52 4.88 -13.44
C PHE A 108 -2.17 3.83 -12.54
N GLY A 109 -3.26 4.20 -11.85
CA GLY A 109 -3.93 3.37 -10.84
C GLY A 109 -2.99 2.90 -9.72
N GLN A 110 -3.49 2.02 -8.87
CA GLN A 110 -2.72 1.48 -7.73
C GLN A 110 -1.51 0.64 -8.13
N ARG A 111 -1.50 0.04 -9.33
CA ARG A 111 -0.38 -0.79 -9.80
C ARG A 111 0.77 0.05 -10.37
N GLY A 112 0.46 1.09 -11.14
CA GLY A 112 1.48 1.88 -11.83
C GLY A 112 1.97 3.10 -11.06
N ALA A 113 1.27 3.52 -10.01
CA ALA A 113 1.60 4.72 -9.24
C ALA A 113 3.06 4.75 -8.76
N TYR A 114 3.51 3.69 -8.07
CA TYR A 114 4.86 3.62 -7.54
C TYR A 114 5.92 3.40 -8.62
N ALA A 115 5.62 2.55 -9.60
CA ALA A 115 6.54 2.33 -10.70
C ALA A 115 6.83 3.62 -11.49
N ALA A 116 5.84 4.52 -11.61
CA ALA A 116 6.01 5.77 -12.34
C ALA A 116 7.07 6.66 -11.69
N LEU A 117 7.16 6.65 -10.36
CA LEU A 117 8.08 7.48 -9.58
C LEU A 117 9.56 7.19 -9.85
N TRP A 118 9.91 6.01 -10.36
CA TRP A 118 11.31 5.64 -10.59
C TRP A 118 11.58 5.13 -12.02
N LEU A 119 10.75 4.23 -12.56
CA LEU A 119 10.85 3.82 -13.97
C LEU A 119 10.43 4.97 -14.89
N GLY A 120 9.30 5.62 -14.59
CA GLY A 120 8.82 6.78 -15.35
C GLY A 120 9.79 7.95 -15.27
N ALA A 121 10.30 8.25 -14.07
CA ALA A 121 11.33 9.27 -13.86
C ALA A 121 12.59 9.01 -14.71
N GLY A 122 13.07 7.76 -14.79
CA GLY A 122 14.22 7.40 -15.63
C GLY A 122 13.97 7.56 -17.12
N LEU A 123 12.76 7.25 -17.61
CA LEU A 123 12.39 7.50 -19.00
C LEU A 123 12.33 9.01 -19.31
N ILE A 124 11.81 9.83 -18.40
CA ILE A 124 11.78 11.29 -18.57
C ILE A 124 13.20 11.85 -18.60
N ALA A 125 14.04 11.48 -17.63
CA ALA A 125 15.42 11.95 -17.55
C ALA A 125 16.22 11.60 -18.81
N ALA A 126 16.10 10.36 -19.30
CA ALA A 126 16.72 9.93 -20.54
C ALA A 126 16.19 10.70 -21.77
N GLY A 127 14.88 10.96 -21.83
CA GLY A 127 14.26 11.74 -22.90
C GLY A 127 14.71 13.20 -22.92
N GLN A 128 15.08 13.76 -21.77
CA GLN A 128 15.65 15.11 -21.65
C GLN A 128 17.19 15.15 -21.80
N GLU A 129 17.86 14.00 -21.83
CA GLU A 129 19.33 13.87 -21.78
C GLU A 129 19.92 14.49 -20.51
N LYS A 130 19.25 14.27 -19.39
CA LYS A 130 19.61 14.84 -18.09
C LYS A 130 19.87 13.74 -17.05
N PRO A 131 20.75 14.00 -16.06
CA PRO A 131 21.08 13.01 -15.04
C PRO A 131 19.85 12.62 -14.19
N LEU A 132 19.74 11.32 -13.89
CA LEU A 132 18.88 10.79 -12.83
C LEU A 132 19.73 10.34 -11.64
N ALA A 133 19.44 10.84 -10.44
CA ALA A 133 20.04 10.41 -9.20
C ALA A 133 19.02 9.85 -8.20
N TRP A 134 19.48 9.10 -7.21
CA TRP A 134 18.63 8.38 -6.26
C TRP A 134 18.97 8.77 -4.83
N ASN A 135 18.04 9.43 -4.14
CA ASN A 135 18.20 9.94 -2.77
C ASN A 135 17.80 8.88 -1.73
N ALA A 136 18.56 7.79 -1.68
CA ALA A 136 18.37 6.70 -0.74
C ALA A 136 16.92 6.14 -0.62
N PRO A 137 16.17 5.93 -1.73
CA PRO A 137 14.89 5.22 -1.64
C PRO A 137 15.05 3.78 -1.16
N GLY A 138 14.00 3.27 -0.53
CA GLY A 138 13.90 1.90 -0.04
C GLY A 138 13.11 0.99 -0.99
N VAL A 139 13.44 -0.31 -0.93
CA VAL A 139 12.80 -1.37 -1.73
C VAL A 139 11.99 -2.24 -0.75
N PRO A 140 10.65 -2.17 -0.75
CA PRO A 140 9.84 -2.85 0.26
C PRO A 140 9.59 -4.33 -0.02
N TYR A 141 9.81 -4.79 -1.25
CA TYR A 141 9.49 -6.16 -1.68
C TYR A 141 10.56 -6.70 -2.63
N PRO A 142 10.75 -8.03 -2.69
CA PRO A 142 11.57 -8.64 -3.72
C PRO A 142 11.06 -8.23 -5.11
N MET A 143 11.99 -7.85 -5.97
CA MET A 143 11.67 -7.52 -7.35
C MET A 143 11.63 -8.77 -8.21
N GLU A 144 10.50 -8.99 -8.86
CA GLU A 144 10.29 -10.17 -9.70
C GLU A 144 11.01 -10.02 -11.05
N PRO A 145 11.51 -11.13 -11.64
CA PRO A 145 12.03 -11.10 -13.00
C PRO A 145 10.96 -10.69 -14.01
N GLY A 146 11.30 -9.81 -14.96
CA GLY A 146 10.36 -9.38 -16.00
C GLY A 146 10.72 -8.07 -16.69
N PRO A 147 9.78 -7.50 -17.46
CA PRO A 147 10.00 -6.26 -18.22
C PRO A 147 10.40 -5.06 -17.33
N ALA A 148 9.81 -4.93 -16.14
CA ALA A 148 10.19 -3.91 -15.17
C ALA A 148 11.65 -4.05 -14.71
N GLN A 149 12.15 -5.28 -14.60
CA GLN A 149 13.56 -5.56 -14.29
C GLN A 149 14.50 -5.14 -15.40
N VAL A 150 14.17 -5.50 -16.64
CA VAL A 150 14.96 -5.10 -17.80
C VAL A 150 15.03 -3.58 -17.92
N LEU A 151 13.91 -2.87 -17.72
CA LEU A 151 13.91 -1.41 -17.76
C LEU A 151 14.69 -0.80 -16.60
N ARG A 152 14.53 -1.33 -15.39
CA ARG A 152 15.33 -0.93 -14.23
C ARG A 152 16.82 -0.98 -14.55
N ASP A 153 17.31 -2.10 -15.09
CA ASP A 153 18.75 -2.30 -15.33
C ASP A 153 19.32 -1.29 -16.32
N ARG A 154 18.53 -0.90 -17.33
CA ARG A 154 18.88 0.17 -18.26
C ARG A 154 18.92 1.53 -17.58
N ILE A 155 17.93 1.85 -16.75
CA ILE A 155 17.88 3.11 -16.01
C ILE A 155 19.05 3.19 -15.02
N LEU A 156 19.37 2.09 -14.34
CA LEU A 156 20.52 2.01 -13.44
C LEU A 156 21.84 2.25 -14.18
N ALA A 157 22.02 1.68 -15.36
CA ALA A 157 23.20 1.93 -16.18
C ALA A 157 23.31 3.39 -16.66
N ALA A 158 22.16 4.05 -16.90
CA ALA A 158 22.08 5.45 -17.28
C ALA A 158 22.17 6.44 -16.09
N SER A 159 22.11 5.95 -14.85
CA SER A 159 22.11 6.81 -13.65
C SER A 159 23.53 7.05 -13.13
N PRO A 160 24.02 8.31 -13.08
CA PRO A 160 25.37 8.61 -12.56
C PRO A 160 25.52 8.43 -11.05
N SER A 161 24.42 8.37 -10.29
CA SER A 161 24.47 8.17 -8.84
C SER A 161 23.26 7.39 -8.35
N VAL A 162 23.50 6.17 -7.87
CA VAL A 162 22.45 5.29 -7.32
C VAL A 162 22.78 5.02 -5.85
N THR A 163 21.91 5.46 -4.96
CA THR A 163 22.03 5.20 -3.52
C THR A 163 20.71 4.64 -3.01
N LEU A 164 20.76 3.53 -2.28
CA LEU A 164 19.62 2.87 -1.65
C LEU A 164 19.64 3.09 -0.14
N ARG A 165 18.49 2.97 0.52
CA ARG A 165 18.41 3.23 1.97
C ARG A 165 19.22 2.26 2.83
N ASP A 166 19.23 0.98 2.47
CA ASP A 166 19.77 -0.07 3.32
C ASP A 166 20.15 -1.31 2.50
N ASP A 167 20.97 -2.19 3.08
CA ASP A 167 21.43 -3.41 2.40
C ASP A 167 20.28 -4.39 2.12
N ALA A 168 19.25 -4.39 2.96
CA ALA A 168 18.05 -5.18 2.67
C ALA A 168 17.33 -4.68 1.42
N SER A 169 17.27 -3.37 1.17
CA SER A 169 16.74 -2.81 -0.06
C SER A 169 17.57 -3.24 -1.28
N ARG A 170 18.90 -3.26 -1.15
CA ARG A 170 19.82 -3.75 -2.18
C ARG A 170 19.58 -5.23 -2.50
N GLU A 171 19.38 -6.06 -1.47
CA GLU A 171 19.09 -7.49 -1.60
C GLU A 171 17.72 -7.74 -2.26
N LEU A 172 16.68 -7.08 -1.76
CA LEU A 172 15.31 -7.21 -2.29
C LEU A 172 15.22 -6.74 -3.74
N TRP A 173 16.01 -5.74 -4.13
CA TRP A 173 16.07 -5.34 -5.53
C TRP A 173 16.85 -6.33 -6.39
N GLY A 174 17.61 -7.27 -5.82
CA GLY A 174 18.39 -8.24 -6.58
C GLY A 174 19.53 -7.58 -7.39
N VAL A 175 20.09 -6.48 -6.89
CA VAL A 175 21.23 -5.79 -7.54
C VAL A 175 22.58 -6.17 -6.93
N GLY A 176 22.59 -6.97 -5.87
CA GLY A 176 23.81 -7.49 -5.23
C GLY A 176 24.82 -6.41 -4.84
N ALA A 177 26.08 -6.77 -4.70
CA ALA A 177 27.18 -5.84 -4.43
C ALA A 177 27.71 -5.14 -5.71
N ARG A 178 26.80 -4.80 -6.64
CA ARG A 178 27.17 -4.18 -7.92
C ARG A 178 27.93 -2.86 -7.66
N PRO A 179 29.12 -2.67 -8.26
CA PRO A 179 29.85 -1.41 -8.16
C PRO A 179 29.01 -0.23 -8.64
N GLY A 180 29.06 0.90 -7.91
CA GLY A 180 28.32 2.12 -8.24
C GLY A 180 26.89 2.20 -7.67
N ILE A 181 26.46 1.21 -6.88
CA ILE A 181 25.21 1.27 -6.10
C ILE A 181 25.57 1.28 -4.62
N ASP A 182 25.42 2.43 -3.97
CA ASP A 182 25.75 2.63 -2.55
C ASP A 182 24.53 2.44 -1.63
N THR A 183 24.78 2.26 -0.33
CA THR A 183 23.76 2.35 0.72
C THR A 183 24.03 3.49 1.69
N LEU A 184 22.97 4.20 2.07
CA LEU A 184 23.02 5.39 2.91
C LEU A 184 21.80 5.41 3.84
N PRO A 185 21.95 5.74 5.13
CA PRO A 185 20.80 5.92 6.01
C PRO A 185 19.84 6.96 5.44
N ASP A 186 18.58 6.86 5.84
CA ASP A 186 17.54 7.77 5.40
C ASP A 186 17.96 9.24 5.59
N THR A 187 17.85 10.03 4.53
CA THR A 187 18.38 11.38 4.50
C THR A 187 17.61 12.38 5.36
N ALA A 188 16.43 11.99 5.87
CA ALA A 188 15.75 12.73 6.92
C ALA A 188 16.54 12.79 8.25
N LEU A 189 17.62 12.02 8.42
CA LEU A 189 18.53 12.19 9.56
C LEU A 189 19.25 13.55 9.56
N ASP A 190 19.32 14.23 8.41
CA ASP A 190 19.91 15.58 8.29
C ASP A 190 18.90 16.71 8.54
N LEU A 191 17.72 16.39 9.07
CA LEU A 191 16.68 17.39 9.38
C LEU A 191 17.15 18.59 10.22
N PRO A 192 18.08 18.47 11.18
CA PRO A 192 18.60 19.63 11.93
C PRO A 192 19.33 20.66 11.07
N ALA A 193 19.84 20.28 9.89
CA ALA A 193 20.43 21.23 8.95
C ALA A 193 19.36 22.08 8.27
N LEU A 194 18.22 21.49 7.94
CA LEU A 194 17.05 22.19 7.38
C LEU A 194 16.36 23.05 8.46
N TRP A 195 16.14 22.49 9.65
CA TRP A 195 15.46 23.15 10.76
C TRP A 195 16.28 23.05 12.05
N PRO A 196 17.04 24.10 12.41
CA PRO A 196 17.67 24.16 13.72
C PRO A 196 16.63 24.01 14.84
N ALA A 197 16.96 23.28 15.90
CA ALA A 197 16.02 22.88 16.95
C ALA A 197 15.30 24.09 17.58
N GLU A 198 16.00 25.21 17.73
CA GLU A 198 15.51 26.46 18.28
C GLU A 198 14.33 27.01 17.47
N THR A 199 14.36 26.84 16.14
CA THR A 199 13.31 27.31 15.22
C THR A 199 12.02 26.46 15.29
N LEU A 200 12.09 25.29 15.91
CA LEU A 200 10.98 24.36 16.08
C LEU A 200 10.28 24.50 17.44
N ARG A 201 10.86 25.25 18.38
CA ARG A 201 10.25 25.46 19.71
C ARG A 201 8.93 26.23 19.62
N ALA A 202 8.87 27.27 18.77
CA ALA A 202 7.66 28.08 18.62
C ALA A 202 6.49 27.29 17.98
N PRO A 203 6.68 26.53 16.88
CA PRO A 203 5.67 25.62 16.37
C PRO A 203 5.14 24.61 17.42
N ALA A 204 6.03 23.99 18.19
CA ALA A 204 5.62 23.06 19.25
C ALA A 204 4.79 23.76 20.34
N ALA A 205 5.21 24.95 20.79
CA ALA A 205 4.47 25.73 21.78
C ALA A 205 3.09 26.16 21.27
N ALA A 206 3.00 26.53 19.98
CA ALA A 206 1.73 26.87 19.35
C ALA A 206 0.77 25.67 19.27
N ALA A 207 1.28 24.44 19.11
CA ALA A 207 0.47 23.24 19.18
C ALA A 207 -0.17 23.08 20.57
N PHE A 208 0.61 23.17 21.65
CA PHE A 208 0.07 23.11 23.01
C PHE A 208 -0.98 24.20 23.26
N ALA A 209 -0.67 25.45 22.90
CA ALA A 209 -1.58 26.58 23.08
C ALA A 209 -2.90 26.40 22.32
N ARG A 210 -2.88 25.89 21.08
CA ARG A 210 -4.08 25.60 20.28
C ARG A 210 -4.98 24.54 20.92
N HIS A 211 -4.39 23.65 21.71
CA HIS A 211 -5.10 22.63 22.47
C HIS A 211 -5.42 23.05 23.91
N GLY A 212 -5.26 24.35 24.25
CA GLY A 212 -5.58 24.90 25.57
C GLY A 212 -4.62 24.43 26.68
N LEU A 213 -3.43 23.96 26.31
CA LEU A 213 -2.41 23.47 27.24
C LEU A 213 -1.26 24.47 27.34
N THR A 214 -0.73 24.64 28.54
CA THR A 214 0.60 25.23 28.74
C THR A 214 1.66 24.24 28.28
N VAL A 215 2.76 24.73 27.71
CA VAL A 215 3.88 23.85 27.32
C VAL A 215 4.43 23.16 28.58
N PRO A 216 4.38 21.83 28.66
CA PRO A 216 4.91 21.11 29.82
C PRO A 216 6.44 21.17 29.85
N GLU A 217 7.02 21.00 31.03
CA GLU A 217 8.48 20.88 31.18
C GLU A 217 9.01 19.65 30.43
N ARG A 218 8.27 18.54 30.51
CA ARG A 218 8.61 17.25 29.91
C ARG A 218 7.39 16.66 29.20
N TRP A 219 7.60 16.17 27.99
CA TRP A 219 6.58 15.43 27.25
C TRP A 219 7.21 14.28 26.45
N LEU A 220 6.42 13.25 26.20
CA LEU A 220 6.81 12.07 25.45
C LEU A 220 6.07 12.08 24.10
N ALA A 221 6.83 12.09 23.01
CA ALA A 221 6.24 12.01 21.67
C ALA A 221 5.87 10.55 21.36
N LEU A 222 4.62 10.33 20.98
CA LEU A 222 4.06 9.01 20.76
C LEU A 222 3.41 8.93 19.38
N HIS A 223 3.70 7.85 18.66
CA HIS A 223 2.99 7.53 17.43
C HIS A 223 2.45 6.11 17.47
N VAL A 224 1.14 5.99 17.24
CA VAL A 224 0.40 4.74 17.33
C VAL A 224 -0.09 4.32 15.95
N ASN A 225 -0.09 3.01 15.70
CA ASN A 225 -0.69 2.45 14.50
C ASN A 225 -1.30 1.09 14.85
N ASP A 226 -2.51 0.86 14.37
CA ASP A 226 -3.35 -0.30 14.68
C ASP A 226 -2.67 -1.64 14.37
N ARG A 227 -1.83 -1.69 13.33
CA ARG A 227 -1.07 -2.87 12.92
C ARG A 227 -0.07 -3.37 13.98
N TYR A 228 0.27 -2.55 14.97
CA TYR A 228 1.36 -2.82 15.91
C TYR A 228 0.92 -2.75 17.38
N LEU A 229 -0.38 -2.83 17.65
CA LEU A 229 -0.90 -2.92 19.01
C LEU A 229 -0.61 -4.31 19.61
N ASP A 230 -0.41 -4.35 20.93
CA ASP A 230 -0.30 -5.61 21.65
C ASP A 230 -1.67 -6.26 21.92
N GLY A 231 -2.73 -5.46 21.85
CA GLY A 231 -4.11 -5.89 22.11
C GLY A 231 -5.10 -4.79 21.77
N ASP A 232 -6.12 -4.62 22.60
CA ASP A 232 -7.13 -3.59 22.42
C ASP A 232 -6.64 -2.17 22.76
N VAL A 233 -7.48 -1.18 22.45
CA VAL A 233 -7.18 0.25 22.70
C VAL A 233 -6.99 0.52 24.20
N ALA A 234 -7.72 -0.17 25.08
CA ALA A 234 -7.61 0.00 26.52
C ALA A 234 -6.25 -0.51 27.06
N LEU A 235 -5.75 -1.64 26.57
CA LEU A 235 -4.41 -2.12 26.88
C LEU A 235 -3.35 -1.12 26.42
N GLN A 236 -3.49 -0.61 25.21
CA GLN A 236 -2.56 0.36 24.66
C GLN A 236 -2.55 1.68 25.46
N ALA A 237 -3.71 2.13 25.93
CA ALA A 237 -3.81 3.31 26.81
C ALA A 237 -3.04 3.08 28.12
N ARG A 238 -3.23 1.92 28.78
CA ARG A 238 -2.46 1.57 30.00
C ARG A 238 -0.95 1.53 29.77
N GLN A 239 -0.50 1.06 28.61
CA GLN A 239 0.93 1.06 28.26
C GLN A 239 1.47 2.49 28.05
N ILE A 240 0.68 3.36 27.43
CA ILE A 240 1.03 4.79 27.30
C ILE A 240 1.11 5.46 28.67
N GLU A 241 0.17 5.19 29.57
CA GLU A 241 0.20 5.70 30.95
C GLU A 241 1.41 5.20 31.72
N ALA A 242 1.77 3.93 31.57
CA ALA A 242 2.98 3.36 32.17
C ALA A 242 4.25 4.07 31.66
N LEU A 243 4.35 4.31 30.34
CA LEU A 243 5.44 5.08 29.75
C LEU A 243 5.49 6.52 30.30
N ALA A 244 4.33 7.18 30.40
CA ALA A 244 4.22 8.54 30.93
C ALA A 244 4.68 8.62 32.39
N GLY A 245 4.27 7.65 33.21
CA GLY A 245 4.68 7.54 34.61
C GLY A 245 6.19 7.31 34.76
N ARG A 246 6.77 6.41 33.96
CA ARG A 246 8.22 6.13 33.98
C ARG A 246 9.07 7.30 33.51
N THR A 247 8.59 8.08 32.55
CA THR A 247 9.33 9.21 31.99
C THR A 247 9.05 10.53 32.69
N ASN A 248 8.05 10.55 33.59
CA ASN A 248 7.47 11.73 34.21
C ASN A 248 7.21 12.83 33.16
N ALA A 249 6.46 12.47 32.12
CA ALA A 249 6.27 13.31 30.94
C ALA A 249 4.82 13.23 30.44
N LEU A 250 4.29 14.37 29.98
CA LEU A 250 2.97 14.43 29.36
C LEU A 250 2.97 13.62 28.05
N PRO A 251 2.03 12.67 27.83
CA PRO A 251 1.87 12.01 26.55
C PRO A 251 1.45 13.00 25.46
N VAL A 252 2.14 12.97 24.32
CA VAL A 252 1.77 13.68 23.10
C VAL A 252 1.61 12.67 21.97
N LEU A 253 0.36 12.33 21.64
CA LEU A 253 0.03 11.43 20.53
C LEU A 253 0.00 12.23 19.23
N ILE A 254 0.84 11.86 18.26
CA ILE A 254 1.01 12.57 17.00
C ILE A 254 0.58 11.67 15.85
N ALA A 255 -0.38 12.14 15.04
CA ALA A 255 -0.67 11.54 13.75
C ALA A 255 0.45 11.94 12.76
N ILE A 256 1.32 10.99 12.44
CA ILE A 256 2.50 11.19 11.58
C ILE A 256 2.17 10.80 10.13
N GLY A 257 1.25 9.85 9.92
CA GLY A 257 0.76 9.45 8.61
C GLY A 257 -0.76 9.22 8.59
N PRO A 258 -1.58 10.28 8.62
CA PRO A 258 -3.04 10.19 8.52
C PRO A 258 -3.57 9.32 7.37
N CYS A 259 -2.82 9.23 6.25
CA CYS A 259 -3.14 8.34 5.13
C CYS A 259 -3.17 6.84 5.52
N HIS A 260 -2.61 6.47 6.67
CA HIS A 260 -2.65 5.13 7.25
C HIS A 260 -3.65 4.99 8.41
N GLY A 261 -4.47 6.02 8.69
CA GLY A 261 -5.53 5.95 9.71
C GLY A 261 -5.07 6.12 11.17
N ASP A 262 -3.80 6.46 11.42
CA ASP A 262 -3.24 6.66 12.77
C ASP A 262 -3.98 7.72 13.60
N HIS A 263 -4.48 8.77 12.95
CA HIS A 263 -5.32 9.80 13.57
C HIS A 263 -6.57 9.23 14.27
N ARG A 264 -7.25 8.24 13.67
CA ARG A 264 -8.44 7.63 14.28
C ARG A 264 -8.10 6.88 15.56
N LEU A 265 -6.98 6.16 15.55
CA LEU A 265 -6.49 5.44 16.72
C LEU A 265 -6.06 6.38 17.84
N ALA A 266 -5.38 7.50 17.51
CA ALA A 266 -5.00 8.50 18.48
C ALA A 266 -6.23 9.14 19.19
N VAL A 267 -7.32 9.37 18.45
CA VAL A 267 -8.61 9.82 19.04
C VAL A 267 -9.24 8.74 19.91
N ALA A 268 -9.25 7.48 19.47
CA ALA A 268 -9.80 6.38 20.26
C ALA A 268 -9.05 6.24 21.59
N LEU A 269 -7.72 6.27 21.57
CA LEU A 269 -6.88 6.20 22.78
C LEU A 269 -7.15 7.35 23.74
N ARG A 270 -7.44 8.55 23.25
CA ARG A 270 -7.77 9.68 24.13
C ARG A 270 -8.92 9.37 25.07
N SER A 271 -9.91 8.61 24.63
CA SER A 271 -11.10 8.28 25.42
C SER A 271 -10.79 7.27 26.53
N GLU A 272 -9.75 6.47 26.37
CA GLU A 272 -9.31 5.44 27.32
C GLU A 272 -8.24 5.96 28.31
N LEU A 273 -7.54 7.06 27.98
CA LEU A 273 -6.54 7.66 28.86
C LEU A 273 -7.19 8.36 30.06
N THR A 274 -6.72 8.01 31.27
CA THR A 274 -7.10 8.59 32.55
C THR A 274 -6.25 9.80 32.93
N ILE A 275 -5.09 9.97 32.30
CA ILE A 275 -4.18 11.10 32.49
C ILE A 275 -4.34 12.16 31.38
N PRO A 276 -3.94 13.43 31.62
CA PRO A 276 -3.87 14.44 30.58
C PRO A 276 -2.93 14.01 29.44
N ALA A 277 -3.32 14.32 28.20
CA ALA A 277 -2.50 14.07 27.01
C ALA A 277 -2.83 15.09 25.91
N LEU A 278 -1.84 15.44 25.09
CA LEU A 278 -2.06 16.17 23.83
C LEU A 278 -2.28 15.15 22.71
N VAL A 279 -3.30 15.38 21.88
CA VAL A 279 -3.65 14.50 20.75
C VAL A 279 -3.66 15.32 19.47
N LEU A 280 -2.57 15.27 18.73
CA LEU A 280 -2.37 16.02 17.49
C LEU A 280 -2.77 15.17 16.28
N VAL A 281 -4.05 15.23 15.91
CA VAL A 281 -4.59 14.54 14.72
C VAL A 281 -4.72 15.42 13.47
N GLN A 282 -4.64 16.73 13.66
CA GLN A 282 -4.61 17.72 12.59
C GLN A 282 -3.42 18.65 12.79
N PRO A 283 -2.20 18.18 12.50
CA PRO A 283 -1.04 19.05 12.46
C PRO A 283 -1.26 20.17 11.43
N ARG A 284 -0.77 21.38 11.74
CA ARG A 284 -0.71 22.48 10.76
C ARG A 284 0.33 22.24 9.68
N GLY A 285 1.39 21.53 10.02
CA GLY A 285 2.51 21.29 9.12
C GLY A 285 3.58 20.40 9.72
N LEU A 286 4.57 20.11 8.91
CA LEU A 286 5.72 19.28 9.19
C LEU A 286 6.57 19.85 10.33
N ARG A 287 6.76 21.17 10.39
CA ARG A 287 7.51 21.84 11.47
C ARG A 287 6.86 21.65 12.84
N GLU A 288 5.53 21.56 12.90
CA GLU A 288 4.82 21.32 14.15
C GLU A 288 5.08 19.90 14.67
N ILE A 289 4.99 18.89 13.80
CA ILE A 289 5.34 17.50 14.11
C ILE A 289 6.80 17.40 14.53
N ALA A 290 7.71 17.97 13.73
CA ALA A 290 9.14 17.93 14.01
C ALA A 290 9.47 18.60 15.36
N GLY A 291 8.85 19.74 15.68
CA GLY A 291 9.08 20.43 16.94
C GLY A 291 8.59 19.67 18.17
N LEU A 292 7.43 19.02 18.08
CA LEU A 292 6.93 18.16 19.15
C LEU A 292 7.85 16.95 19.39
N ILE A 293 8.53 16.44 18.37
CA ILE A 293 9.48 15.33 18.52
C ILE A 293 10.85 15.82 19.00
N ALA A 294 11.38 16.89 18.39
CA ALA A 294 12.72 17.42 18.63
C ALA A 294 12.96 17.88 20.08
N HIS A 295 11.90 18.38 20.74
CA HIS A 295 11.94 18.89 22.11
C HIS A 295 11.34 17.92 23.13
N ALA A 296 10.88 16.74 22.71
CA ALA A 296 10.39 15.71 23.62
C ALA A 296 11.51 15.15 24.50
N THR A 297 11.13 14.57 25.64
CA THR A 297 12.00 13.75 26.48
C THR A 297 12.47 12.49 25.74
N GLY A 298 11.63 11.97 24.84
CA GLY A 298 11.95 10.85 23.97
C GLY A 298 10.81 10.58 22.99
N TYR A 299 10.98 9.55 22.17
CA TYR A 299 9.97 9.09 21.22
C TYR A 299 9.71 7.59 21.37
N VAL A 300 8.43 7.19 21.35
CA VAL A 300 8.04 5.79 21.19
C VAL A 300 6.98 5.69 20.12
N GLY A 301 7.15 4.82 19.14
CA GLY A 301 6.06 4.57 18.22
C GLY A 301 6.37 3.74 17.01
N SER A 302 5.34 3.58 16.18
CA SER A 302 5.39 2.70 15.00
C SER A 302 5.69 3.42 13.68
N SER A 303 6.23 4.64 13.74
CA SER A 303 6.69 5.38 12.56
C SER A 303 8.21 5.44 12.52
N MET A 304 8.79 5.05 11.37
CA MET A 304 10.24 5.13 11.14
C MET A 304 10.71 6.58 11.11
N HIS A 305 9.94 7.49 10.51
CA HIS A 305 10.32 8.90 10.44
C HIS A 305 10.13 9.63 11.78
N GLY A 306 9.25 9.14 12.66
CA GLY A 306 9.23 9.59 14.05
C GLY A 306 10.51 9.21 14.79
N LEU A 307 10.97 7.95 14.61
CA LEU A 307 12.26 7.47 15.14
C LEU A 307 13.44 8.28 14.58
N ILE A 308 13.53 8.45 13.26
CA ILE A 308 14.60 9.21 12.59
C ILE A 308 14.62 10.65 13.09
N THR A 309 13.46 11.31 13.17
CA THR A 309 13.38 12.70 13.66
C THR A 309 13.90 12.81 15.08
N ALA A 310 13.47 11.92 15.98
CA ALA A 310 13.94 11.93 17.37
C ALA A 310 15.46 11.78 17.45
N LEU A 311 16.03 10.80 16.75
CA LEU A 311 17.48 10.56 16.75
C LEU A 311 18.26 11.70 16.08
N ALA A 312 17.72 12.33 15.03
CA ALA A 312 18.33 13.48 14.38
C ALA A 312 18.55 14.66 15.35
N TYR A 313 17.62 14.87 16.28
CA TYR A 313 17.71 15.88 17.35
C TYR A 313 18.33 15.36 18.66
N GLY A 314 18.97 14.19 18.62
CA GLY A 314 19.66 13.60 19.76
C GLY A 314 18.73 13.12 20.89
N ARG A 315 17.46 12.84 20.58
CA ARG A 315 16.47 12.36 21.56
C ARG A 315 16.48 10.83 21.64
N PRO A 316 16.37 10.23 22.85
CA PRO A 316 16.14 8.80 23.01
C PRO A 316 14.87 8.37 22.27
N ALA A 317 14.93 7.24 21.58
CA ALA A 317 13.83 6.79 20.74
C ALA A 317 13.74 5.27 20.64
N ILE A 318 12.52 4.74 20.62
CA ILE A 318 12.17 3.33 20.45
C ILE A 318 11.14 3.20 19.33
N ALA A 319 11.39 2.31 18.37
CA ALA A 319 10.42 1.91 17.37
C ALA A 319 9.74 0.60 17.77
N VAL A 320 8.41 0.58 17.64
CA VAL A 320 7.58 -0.61 17.89
C VAL A 320 7.06 -1.15 16.56
N ALA A 321 7.49 -2.37 16.18
CA ALA A 321 7.05 -3.01 14.94
C ALA A 321 6.93 -4.54 15.06
N ARG A 322 5.81 -5.10 14.58
CA ARG A 322 5.52 -6.54 14.52
C ARG A 322 4.93 -6.94 13.15
N PRO A 323 5.49 -7.95 12.45
CA PRO A 323 6.82 -8.53 12.69
C PRO A 323 7.91 -7.44 12.58
N ARG A 324 9.14 -7.75 13.02
CA ARG A 324 10.26 -6.80 12.93
C ARG A 324 10.42 -6.34 11.48
N MET A 325 10.09 -5.08 11.22
CA MET A 325 10.00 -4.55 9.86
C MET A 325 11.39 -4.22 9.32
N ILE A 326 11.72 -4.75 8.15
CA ILE A 326 13.05 -4.64 7.49
C ILE A 326 13.56 -3.20 7.44
N LYS A 327 12.70 -2.24 7.09
CA LYS A 327 13.07 -0.82 6.97
C LYS A 327 13.61 -0.19 8.27
N PHE A 328 13.06 -0.58 9.43
CA PHE A 328 13.50 -0.05 10.71
C PHE A 328 14.84 -0.67 11.11
N ALA A 329 14.99 -1.97 10.89
CA ALA A 329 16.25 -2.66 11.13
C ALA A 329 17.37 -2.06 10.28
N GLY A 330 17.17 -1.95 8.96
CA GLY A 330 18.18 -1.42 8.05
C GLY A 330 18.63 0.01 8.39
N PHE A 331 17.72 0.89 8.83
CA PHE A 331 18.10 2.22 9.31
C PHE A 331 18.93 2.16 10.60
N LEU A 332 18.52 1.36 11.58
CA LEU A 332 19.23 1.23 12.85
C LEU A 332 20.59 0.52 12.71
N ASP A 333 20.73 -0.36 11.73
CA ASP A 333 21.99 -1.05 11.42
C ASP A 333 23.06 -0.05 10.95
N HIS A 334 22.70 0.98 10.18
CA HIS A 334 23.63 2.08 9.82
C HIS A 334 24.15 2.84 11.04
N LEU A 335 23.40 2.82 12.15
CA LEU A 335 23.75 3.51 13.39
C LEU A 335 24.32 2.57 14.46
N GLY A 336 24.30 1.25 14.23
CA GLY A 336 24.66 0.25 15.23
C GLY A 336 23.73 0.25 16.46
N MET A 337 22.43 0.53 16.27
CA MET A 337 21.44 0.65 17.37
C MET A 337 20.26 -0.35 17.28
N PRO A 338 20.49 -1.66 17.07
CA PRO A 338 19.41 -2.63 16.86
C PRO A 338 18.47 -2.82 18.07
N GLU A 339 18.91 -2.44 19.26
CA GLU A 339 18.18 -2.47 20.53
C GLU A 339 17.03 -1.46 20.59
N ARG A 340 17.02 -0.47 19.69
CA ARG A 340 15.95 0.54 19.60
C ARG A 340 14.71 0.07 18.84
N LEU A 341 14.70 -1.18 18.37
CA LEU A 341 13.59 -1.80 17.67
C LEU A 341 13.03 -2.97 18.46
N VAL A 342 11.84 -2.77 19.02
CA VAL A 342 11.12 -3.74 19.85
C VAL A 342 9.89 -4.29 19.13
N ARG A 343 9.37 -5.43 19.59
CA ARG A 343 8.26 -6.15 18.94
C ARG A 343 6.90 -5.89 19.57
N SER A 344 6.87 -5.17 20.69
CA SER A 344 5.66 -4.91 21.48
C SER A 344 5.76 -3.56 22.18
N TRP A 345 4.60 -2.98 22.51
CA TRP A 345 4.55 -1.83 23.40
C TRP A 345 4.90 -2.22 24.84
N ALA A 346 4.64 -3.46 25.24
CA ALA A 346 5.12 -4.01 26.52
C ALA A 346 6.65 -3.97 26.63
N GLU A 347 7.37 -4.39 25.60
CA GLU A 347 8.84 -4.24 25.53
C GLU A 347 9.26 -2.77 25.53
N ALA A 348 8.51 -1.90 24.84
CA ALA A 348 8.81 -0.47 24.82
C ALA A 348 8.67 0.19 26.20
N VAL A 349 7.68 -0.23 27.00
CA VAL A 349 7.52 0.21 28.39
C VAL A 349 8.77 -0.13 29.20
N GLU A 350 9.33 -1.32 29.01
CA GLU A 350 10.50 -1.80 29.73
C GLU A 350 11.86 -1.34 29.18
N ALA A 351 11.87 -0.69 28.02
CA ALA A 351 13.10 -0.33 27.34
C ALA A 351 13.91 0.75 28.08
N ALA A 352 15.01 0.36 28.72
CA ALA A 352 15.94 1.28 29.39
C ALA A 352 16.49 2.36 28.44
N ALA A 353 16.68 2.02 27.16
CA ALA A 353 17.17 2.92 26.12
C ALA A 353 16.27 4.13 25.81
N LEU A 354 15.07 4.21 26.40
CA LEU A 354 14.18 5.37 26.38
C LEU A 354 14.40 6.31 27.58
N LEU A 355 14.83 5.78 28.72
CA LEU A 355 14.91 6.52 29.99
C LEU A 355 16.20 7.33 30.13
N GLU A 356 17.25 6.90 29.43
CA GLU A 356 18.57 7.53 29.47
C GLU A 356 18.83 8.35 28.20
N PRO A 357 19.59 9.47 28.30
CA PRO A 357 20.10 10.17 27.13
C PRO A 357 20.86 9.23 26.19
N LEU A 358 20.92 9.58 24.90
CA LEU A 358 21.73 8.83 23.95
C LEU A 358 23.19 8.78 24.41
N PRO A 359 23.83 7.59 24.46
CA PRO A 359 25.23 7.47 24.85
C PRO A 359 26.13 8.19 23.83
N ALA A 360 27.35 8.54 24.27
CA ALA A 360 28.29 9.29 23.44
C ALA A 360 28.62 8.57 22.11
N GLU A 361 28.74 7.24 22.17
CA GLU A 361 28.92 6.36 20.99
C GLU A 361 27.75 6.49 20.01
N GLY A 362 26.51 6.52 20.52
CA GLY A 362 25.33 6.68 19.69
C GLY A 362 25.25 8.05 19.02
N LEU A 363 25.59 9.12 19.76
CA LEU A 363 25.69 10.47 19.19
C LEU A 363 26.80 10.55 18.13
N GLN A 364 27.91 9.84 18.32
CA GLN A 364 28.98 9.76 17.33
C GLN A 364 28.54 8.99 16.07
N ALA A 365 27.82 7.87 16.21
CA ALA A 365 27.27 7.13 15.08
C ALA A 365 26.33 7.99 14.23
N ILE A 366 25.46 8.78 14.88
CA ILE A 366 24.57 9.74 14.20
C ILE A 366 25.38 10.81 13.46
N ARG A 367 26.45 11.37 14.06
CA ARG A 367 27.33 12.33 13.38
C ARG A 367 27.99 11.72 12.15
N SER A 368 28.60 10.53 12.27
CA SER A 368 29.23 9.83 11.16
C SER A 368 28.23 9.49 10.03
N ALA A 369 26.99 9.14 10.38
CA ALA A 369 25.92 8.93 9.41
C ALA A 369 25.54 10.24 8.68
N ARG A 370 25.48 11.37 9.39
CA ARG A 370 25.24 12.69 8.80
C ARG A 370 26.38 13.15 7.89
N ASP A 371 27.64 12.87 8.24
CA ASP A 371 28.79 13.16 7.37
C ASP A 371 28.69 12.41 6.02
N ARG A 372 28.23 11.15 6.05
CA ARG A 372 27.95 10.36 4.84
C ARG A 372 26.80 10.97 4.01
N ILE A 373 25.76 11.48 4.68
CA ILE A 373 24.64 12.16 4.04
C ILE A 373 25.10 13.49 3.41
N ASP A 374 25.95 14.26 4.09
CA ASP A 374 26.54 15.49 3.56
C ASP A 374 27.41 15.24 2.33
N ALA A 375 28.19 14.15 2.33
CA ALA A 375 28.90 13.71 1.14
C ALA A 375 27.96 13.32 0.00
N HIS A 376 26.80 12.71 0.30
CA HIS A 376 25.77 12.42 -0.70
C HIS A 376 25.17 13.71 -1.29
N TRP A 377 24.84 14.71 -0.46
CA TRP A 377 24.41 16.03 -0.92
C TRP A 377 25.45 16.72 -1.80
N ALA A 378 26.73 16.66 -1.44
CA ALA A 378 27.80 17.19 -2.27
C ALA A 378 27.88 16.50 -3.64
N ARG A 379 27.72 15.17 -3.68
CA ARG A 379 27.64 14.42 -4.95
C ARG A 379 26.45 14.86 -5.80
N LEU A 380 25.26 14.96 -5.21
CA LEU A 380 24.07 15.41 -5.95
C LEU A 380 24.20 16.83 -6.49
N ARG A 381 24.73 17.78 -5.69
CA ARG A 381 25.03 19.14 -6.16
C ARG A 381 26.00 19.15 -7.33
N GLY A 382 27.01 18.28 -7.29
CA GLY A 382 28.01 18.13 -8.35
C GLY A 382 27.44 17.64 -9.69
N LEU A 383 26.22 17.12 -9.73
CA LEU A 383 25.57 16.69 -10.98
C LEU A 383 24.96 17.85 -11.78
N PHE A 384 24.76 19.02 -11.17
CA PHE A 384 24.27 20.18 -11.91
C PHE A 384 25.32 20.70 -12.89
N GLY A 385 25.00 20.64 -14.19
CA GLY A 385 25.86 21.16 -15.26
C GLY A 385 27.13 20.34 -15.51
N ALA A 386 27.36 19.25 -14.79
CA ALA A 386 28.46 18.33 -15.07
C ALA A 386 28.11 17.43 -16.26
N PRO A 387 29.07 17.14 -17.16
CA PRO A 387 28.87 16.11 -18.17
C PRO A 387 28.69 14.76 -17.48
N LEU A 388 27.73 13.96 -17.97
CA LEU A 388 27.57 12.58 -17.54
C LEU A 388 28.85 11.78 -17.81
N PRO A 389 29.22 10.78 -16.99
CA PRO A 389 30.28 9.84 -17.34
C PRO A 389 30.01 9.18 -18.69
N ASP A 390 31.05 8.91 -19.50
CA ASP A 390 30.90 8.34 -20.86
C ASP A 390 30.07 7.05 -20.87
N THR A 391 30.22 6.21 -19.85
CA THR A 391 29.43 4.99 -19.66
C THR A 391 27.95 5.28 -19.46
N CYS A 392 27.61 6.30 -18.66
CA CYS A 392 26.24 6.75 -18.45
C CYS A 392 25.67 7.42 -19.71
N GLN A 393 26.48 8.17 -20.46
CA GLN A 393 26.07 8.76 -21.74
C GLN A 393 25.69 7.67 -22.75
N ALA A 394 26.54 6.66 -22.92
CA ALA A 394 26.26 5.51 -23.78
C ALA A 394 25.00 4.76 -23.35
N ALA A 395 24.85 4.47 -22.05
CA ALA A 395 23.65 3.82 -21.52
C ALA A 395 22.38 4.67 -21.70
N THR A 396 22.49 5.99 -21.59
CA THR A 396 21.38 6.93 -21.85
C THR A 396 20.97 6.88 -23.32
N GLN A 397 21.93 6.86 -24.24
CA GLN A 397 21.66 6.72 -25.68
C GLN A 397 21.00 5.37 -25.99
N GLU A 398 21.47 4.27 -25.40
CA GLU A 398 20.83 2.95 -25.56
C GLU A 398 19.39 2.92 -25.03
N LEU A 399 19.14 3.55 -23.87
CA LEU A 399 17.80 3.66 -23.29
C LEU A 399 16.88 4.47 -24.20
N ARG A 400 17.37 5.57 -24.78
CA ARG A 400 16.61 6.35 -25.78
C ARG A 400 16.31 5.57 -27.04
N LEU A 401 17.29 4.87 -27.60
CA LEU A 401 17.07 3.99 -28.76
C LEU A 401 16.07 2.86 -28.44
N TRP A 402 16.07 2.37 -27.21
CA TRP A 402 15.05 1.43 -26.74
C TRP A 402 13.66 2.09 -26.66
N MET A 403 13.57 3.34 -26.19
CA MET A 403 12.33 4.14 -26.14
C MET A 403 11.76 4.40 -27.54
N GLU A 404 12.59 4.76 -28.52
CA GLU A 404 12.19 5.04 -29.90
C GLU A 404 11.67 3.79 -30.63
N ARG A 405 12.13 2.60 -30.24
CA ARG A 405 11.67 1.31 -30.77
C ARG A 405 10.35 0.84 -30.18
N GLN A 406 9.80 1.52 -29.17
CA GLN A 406 8.49 1.19 -28.62
C GLN A 406 7.37 1.72 -29.54
N PRO A 407 6.21 1.04 -29.61
CA PRO A 407 5.12 1.38 -30.52
C PRO A 407 4.51 2.79 -30.33
N ALA A 408 4.85 3.51 -29.26
CA ALA A 408 4.60 4.93 -29.09
C ALA A 408 5.69 5.58 -28.20
N PRO A 409 6.13 6.83 -28.48
CA PRO A 409 7.18 7.49 -27.73
C PRO A 409 6.78 7.78 -26.26
N PRO A 410 7.75 7.91 -25.34
CA PRO A 410 7.51 8.01 -23.89
C PRO A 410 6.64 9.18 -23.45
N ARG A 411 6.50 10.24 -24.27
CA ARG A 411 5.61 11.37 -23.98
C ARG A 411 4.14 10.96 -23.82
N ASP A 412 3.72 9.82 -24.38
CA ASP A 412 2.35 9.31 -24.24
C ASP A 412 2.17 8.39 -23.01
N TRP A 413 3.23 8.14 -22.22
CA TRP A 413 3.25 7.19 -21.10
C TRP A 413 2.83 5.74 -21.43
N ARG A 414 2.45 5.45 -22.68
CA ARG A 414 2.04 4.13 -23.15
C ARG A 414 3.20 3.13 -23.12
N ALA A 415 4.42 3.56 -23.46
CA ALA A 415 5.64 2.75 -23.32
C ALA A 415 5.90 2.33 -21.86
N PHE A 416 5.55 3.20 -20.90
CA PHE A 416 5.62 2.87 -19.48
C PHE A 416 4.52 1.87 -19.08
N THR A 417 3.28 2.06 -19.56
CA THR A 417 2.19 1.08 -19.32
C THR A 417 2.46 -0.30 -19.94
N THR A 418 3.17 -0.38 -21.08
CA THR A 418 3.55 -1.66 -21.70
C THR A 418 4.63 -2.40 -20.91
N VAL A 419 5.48 -1.70 -20.14
CA VAL A 419 6.48 -2.32 -19.24
C VAL A 419 5.86 -2.82 -17.93
N LEU A 420 4.78 -2.20 -17.47
CA LEU A 420 4.01 -2.67 -16.31
C LEU A 420 3.07 -3.84 -16.62
N GLN A 421 2.94 -4.21 -17.89
CA GLN A 421 2.32 -5.47 -18.27
C GLN A 421 3.30 -6.59 -17.93
N VAL A 422 3.05 -7.28 -16.82
CA VAL A 422 3.42 -8.70 -16.69
C VAL A 422 2.93 -9.39 -17.98
N PRO A 423 3.74 -10.22 -18.67
CA PRO A 423 3.21 -11.03 -19.77
C PRO A 423 1.94 -11.67 -19.27
N ALA A 424 0.84 -11.44 -20.01
CA ALA A 424 -0.46 -11.96 -19.65
C ALA A 424 -0.27 -13.38 -19.12
N SER A 425 -0.58 -13.62 -17.84
CA SER A 425 -0.73 -14.97 -17.33
C SER A 425 -1.91 -15.55 -18.10
N SER A 426 -1.64 -16.13 -19.27
CA SER A 426 -2.60 -16.62 -20.24
C SER A 426 -3.97 -15.94 -20.11
N SER A 427 -4.03 -14.61 -20.31
CA SER A 427 -5.33 -14.04 -20.62
C SER A 427 -5.66 -14.64 -21.98
N ALA A 428 -6.55 -15.62 -22.00
CA ALA A 428 -7.21 -16.02 -23.23
C ALA A 428 -7.57 -14.73 -23.98
N ALA A 429 -7.24 -14.68 -25.27
CA ALA A 429 -7.50 -13.54 -26.13
C ALA A 429 -8.90 -12.97 -25.85
N PRO A 430 -9.14 -11.64 -25.98
CA PRO A 430 -10.50 -11.11 -25.95
C PRO A 430 -11.33 -11.97 -26.88
N ALA A 431 -12.30 -12.69 -26.32
CA ALA A 431 -13.09 -13.59 -27.13
C ALA A 431 -13.79 -12.72 -28.18
N ASP A 432 -13.54 -12.96 -29.46
CA ASP A 432 -14.39 -12.50 -30.59
C ASP A 432 -15.84 -13.04 -30.50
N LYS A 433 -16.22 -13.57 -29.34
CA LYS A 433 -17.49 -14.18 -29.04
C LYS A 433 -18.46 -13.10 -28.56
N PRO A 434 -19.62 -12.93 -29.21
CA PRO A 434 -20.65 -12.02 -28.74
C PRO A 434 -21.02 -12.36 -27.28
N PHE A 435 -21.08 -11.33 -26.44
CA PHE A 435 -21.43 -11.51 -25.03
C PHE A 435 -22.90 -11.90 -24.89
N HIS A 436 -23.17 -12.94 -24.12
CA HIS A 436 -24.50 -13.31 -23.68
C HIS A 436 -24.46 -13.67 -22.20
N CYS A 437 -25.14 -12.89 -21.37
CA CYS A 437 -25.19 -13.13 -19.94
C CYS A 437 -25.99 -14.40 -19.63
N SER A 438 -25.34 -15.42 -19.06
CA SER A 438 -25.99 -16.68 -18.64
C SER A 438 -27.05 -16.52 -17.55
N ILE A 439 -27.11 -15.36 -16.89
CA ILE A 439 -28.07 -15.08 -15.81
C ILE A 439 -29.31 -14.34 -16.33
N CYS A 440 -29.16 -13.35 -17.22
CA CYS A 440 -30.27 -12.48 -17.62
C CYS A 440 -30.51 -12.37 -19.13
N GLY A 441 -29.67 -13.01 -19.96
CA GLY A 441 -29.73 -12.92 -21.43
C GLY A 441 -29.23 -11.60 -22.02
N GLY A 442 -28.79 -10.63 -21.20
CA GLY A 442 -28.25 -9.36 -21.70
C GLY A 442 -26.99 -9.54 -22.57
N THR A 443 -26.87 -8.71 -23.61
CA THR A 443 -25.84 -8.83 -24.65
C THR A 443 -24.74 -7.76 -24.58
N THR A 444 -24.82 -6.86 -23.60
CA THR A 444 -23.85 -5.77 -23.43
C THR A 444 -23.12 -5.84 -22.09
N MET A 445 -21.86 -5.41 -22.11
CA MET A 445 -21.00 -5.28 -20.93
C MET A 445 -20.66 -3.82 -20.66
N ARG A 446 -20.31 -3.52 -19.41
CA ARG A 446 -19.77 -2.22 -18.98
C ARG A 446 -18.62 -2.41 -17.99
N PRO A 447 -17.68 -1.45 -17.88
CA PRO A 447 -16.57 -1.57 -16.94
C PRO A 447 -17.02 -1.79 -15.50
N ASP A 448 -16.28 -2.62 -14.77
CA ASP A 448 -16.43 -2.81 -13.33
C ASP A 448 -15.60 -1.76 -12.59
N ARG A 449 -16.27 -0.87 -11.85
CA ARG A 449 -15.60 0.19 -11.08
C ARG A 449 -15.07 -0.29 -9.72
N ARG A 450 -15.38 -1.53 -9.30
CA ARG A 450 -14.87 -2.13 -8.04
C ARG A 450 -13.79 -3.17 -8.37
N LEU A 451 -12.62 -2.69 -8.81
CA LEU A 451 -11.48 -3.54 -9.21
C LEU A 451 -10.48 -3.79 -8.06
N ALA A 452 -10.74 -3.27 -6.86
CA ALA A 452 -9.72 -3.18 -5.80
C ALA A 452 -9.28 -4.54 -5.21
N ASP A 453 -10.06 -5.62 -5.33
CA ASP A 453 -9.70 -6.90 -4.66
C ASP A 453 -9.94 -8.19 -5.48
N SER A 454 -10.29 -8.13 -6.77
CA SER A 454 -10.39 -9.36 -7.59
C SER A 454 -9.07 -9.65 -8.31
N LEU A 455 -8.19 -10.42 -7.67
CA LEU A 455 -7.19 -11.20 -8.40
C LEU A 455 -7.96 -12.19 -9.29
N GLN A 456 -7.99 -11.90 -10.58
CA GLN A 456 -8.76 -12.57 -11.64
C GLN A 456 -10.27 -12.25 -11.68
N GLY A 457 -10.60 -11.02 -12.09
CA GLY A 457 -11.93 -10.69 -12.61
C GLY A 457 -11.77 -9.79 -13.81
N HIS A 458 -12.21 -10.22 -15.00
CA HIS A 458 -12.29 -9.32 -16.15
C HIS A 458 -13.07 -8.09 -15.71
N GLY A 459 -12.48 -6.90 -15.85
CA GLY A 459 -12.97 -5.62 -15.32
C GLY A 459 -14.24 -5.12 -15.99
N GLN A 460 -15.21 -6.00 -16.23
CA GLN A 460 -16.46 -5.80 -16.95
C GLN A 460 -17.59 -6.60 -16.28
N ARG A 461 -18.78 -5.99 -16.22
CA ARG A 461 -20.03 -6.61 -15.73
C ARG A 461 -21.09 -6.57 -16.81
N CYS A 462 -22.07 -7.46 -16.75
CA CYS A 462 -23.28 -7.35 -17.57
C CYS A 462 -23.95 -6.00 -17.32
N ALA A 463 -24.24 -5.23 -18.37
CA ALA A 463 -24.87 -3.92 -18.24
C ALA A 463 -26.32 -4.02 -17.73
N SER A 464 -27.02 -5.13 -18.01
CA SER A 464 -28.42 -5.33 -17.64
C SER A 464 -28.62 -5.78 -16.19
N CYS A 465 -27.83 -6.77 -15.72
CA CYS A 465 -28.05 -7.37 -14.40
C CYS A 465 -26.90 -7.18 -13.41
N ASN A 466 -25.81 -6.51 -13.80
CA ASN A 466 -24.60 -6.31 -13.01
C ASN A 466 -23.86 -7.59 -12.59
N SER A 467 -24.13 -8.72 -13.23
CA SER A 467 -23.36 -9.95 -12.99
C SER A 467 -21.89 -9.78 -13.40
N THR A 468 -20.97 -10.15 -12.51
CA THR A 468 -19.54 -10.30 -12.79
C THR A 468 -19.29 -11.64 -13.49
N ALA A 469 -18.06 -11.87 -13.95
CA ALA A 469 -17.65 -13.18 -14.46
C ALA A 469 -17.80 -14.28 -13.38
N ARG A 470 -17.43 -14.00 -12.13
CA ARG A 470 -17.66 -14.90 -10.98
C ARG A 470 -19.13 -15.26 -10.80
N HIS A 471 -20.05 -14.28 -10.87
CA HIS A 471 -21.48 -14.55 -10.76
C HIS A 471 -21.97 -15.52 -11.84
N ARG A 472 -21.54 -15.33 -13.10
CA ARG A 472 -21.94 -16.18 -14.23
C ARG A 472 -21.31 -17.58 -14.14
N ALA A 473 -20.07 -17.69 -13.67
CA ALA A 473 -19.43 -18.96 -13.37
C ALA A 473 -20.21 -19.75 -12.33
N MET A 474 -20.51 -19.15 -11.18
CA MET A 474 -21.28 -19.79 -10.10
C MET A 474 -22.70 -20.17 -10.55
N HIS A 475 -23.37 -19.31 -11.32
CA HIS A 475 -24.73 -19.58 -11.80
C HIS A 475 -24.84 -20.91 -12.57
N GLN A 476 -23.81 -21.33 -13.31
CA GLN A 476 -23.84 -22.60 -14.03
C GLN A 476 -23.93 -23.82 -13.09
N VAL A 477 -23.25 -23.76 -11.95
CA VAL A 477 -23.32 -24.83 -10.94
C VAL A 477 -24.72 -24.86 -10.34
N LEU A 478 -25.23 -23.70 -9.93
CA LEU A 478 -26.55 -23.61 -9.32
C LEU A 478 -27.68 -23.98 -10.29
N ASP A 479 -27.53 -23.70 -11.59
CA ASP A 479 -28.50 -24.08 -12.63
C ASP A 479 -28.63 -25.61 -12.79
N GLN A 480 -27.57 -26.37 -12.46
CA GLN A 480 -27.64 -27.83 -12.36
C GLN A 480 -28.26 -28.26 -11.04
N LEU A 481 -27.83 -27.69 -9.91
CA LEU A 481 -28.35 -28.04 -8.59
C LEU A 481 -29.86 -27.82 -8.47
N ARG A 482 -30.40 -26.75 -9.08
CA ARG A 482 -31.85 -26.47 -9.04
C ARG A 482 -32.71 -27.50 -9.77
N LYS A 483 -32.14 -28.38 -10.59
CA LYS A 483 -32.90 -29.45 -11.25
C LYS A 483 -33.40 -30.49 -10.25
N GLU A 484 -32.78 -30.56 -9.08
CA GLU A 484 -33.18 -31.43 -7.98
C GLU A 484 -34.35 -30.83 -7.20
N PRO A 485 -35.57 -31.42 -7.25
CA PRO A 485 -36.74 -30.85 -6.61
C PRO A 485 -36.59 -30.68 -5.09
N THR A 486 -35.87 -31.60 -4.43
CA THR A 486 -35.68 -31.55 -2.98
C THR A 486 -34.87 -30.33 -2.54
N LEU A 487 -33.89 -29.88 -3.33
CA LEU A 487 -33.10 -28.68 -3.05
C LEU A 487 -33.87 -27.37 -3.28
N ARG A 488 -35.00 -27.41 -4.00
CA ARG A 488 -35.88 -26.26 -4.23
C ARG A 488 -36.99 -26.12 -3.17
N ALA A 489 -37.12 -27.07 -2.25
CA ALA A 489 -38.16 -27.01 -1.24
C ALA A 489 -38.02 -25.76 -0.35
N SER A 490 -36.81 -25.45 0.10
CA SER A 490 -36.53 -24.26 0.90
C SER A 490 -35.11 -23.72 0.67
N GLY A 491 -34.98 -22.38 0.63
CA GLY A 491 -33.70 -21.70 0.41
C GLY A 491 -33.45 -20.57 1.39
N LEU A 492 -32.22 -20.48 1.90
CA LEU A 492 -31.72 -19.35 2.69
C LEU A 492 -30.56 -18.70 1.94
N GLN A 493 -30.60 -17.37 1.78
CA GLN A 493 -29.54 -16.61 1.15
C GLN A 493 -29.06 -15.47 2.05
N TYR A 494 -27.73 -15.34 2.19
CA TYR A 494 -27.11 -14.18 2.83
C TYR A 494 -26.66 -13.18 1.77
N GLY A 495 -27.19 -11.96 1.86
CA GLY A 495 -26.91 -10.89 0.92
C GLY A 495 -27.68 -11.04 -0.41
N ARG A 496 -27.95 -9.91 -1.07
CA ARG A 496 -28.72 -9.91 -2.33
C ARG A 496 -27.80 -10.08 -3.52
N HIS A 497 -27.81 -11.25 -4.14
CA HIS A 497 -27.10 -11.54 -5.40
C HIS A 497 -28.01 -12.25 -6.40
N ARG A 498 -27.71 -12.15 -7.69
CA ARG A 498 -28.50 -12.75 -8.78
C ARG A 498 -28.02 -14.15 -9.21
N VAL A 499 -27.09 -14.74 -8.46
CA VAL A 499 -26.57 -16.10 -8.72
C VAL A 499 -27.68 -17.13 -8.53
N ALA A 500 -28.56 -16.92 -7.55
CA ALA A 500 -29.85 -17.61 -7.40
C ALA A 500 -30.97 -16.57 -7.52
N ALA A 501 -31.96 -16.82 -8.38
CA ALA A 501 -33.11 -15.93 -8.52
C ALA A 501 -34.18 -16.26 -7.48
N GLY A 502 -34.91 -15.26 -6.99
CA GLY A 502 -35.93 -15.43 -5.93
C GLY A 502 -37.09 -16.36 -6.28
N GLY A 503 -37.23 -16.80 -7.53
CA GLY A 503 -38.25 -17.77 -7.97
C GLY A 503 -37.78 -19.24 -7.95
N TRP A 504 -36.60 -19.53 -7.40
CA TRP A 504 -36.03 -20.89 -7.42
C TRP A 504 -36.57 -21.80 -6.32
N PHE A 505 -36.91 -21.23 -5.17
CA PHE A 505 -37.33 -21.98 -3.99
C PHE A 505 -38.83 -21.81 -3.76
N ALA A 506 -39.51 -22.89 -3.34
CA ALA A 506 -40.91 -22.83 -2.94
C ALA A 506 -41.09 -21.98 -1.66
N ASP A 507 -40.09 -22.01 -0.78
CA ASP A 507 -39.99 -21.22 0.44
C ASP A 507 -38.60 -20.57 0.52
N PHE A 508 -38.52 -19.24 0.70
CA PHE A 508 -37.27 -18.49 0.58
C PHE A 508 -37.08 -17.45 1.68
N ALA A 509 -35.90 -17.45 2.30
CA ALA A 509 -35.46 -16.44 3.25
C ALA A 509 -34.21 -15.71 2.74
N LEU A 510 -34.22 -14.38 2.84
CA LEU A 510 -33.08 -13.50 2.53
C LEU A 510 -32.67 -12.74 3.78
N LEU A 511 -31.42 -12.90 4.21
CA LEU A 511 -30.86 -12.21 5.38
C LEU A 511 -29.77 -11.22 4.96
N HIS A 512 -29.64 -10.14 5.74
CA HIS A 512 -28.46 -9.29 5.64
C HIS A 512 -27.25 -10.05 6.25
N PRO A 513 -26.06 -10.01 5.63
CA PRO A 513 -25.00 -10.97 5.94
C PRO A 513 -24.45 -10.86 7.37
N ALA A 514 -24.14 -9.64 7.80
CA ALA A 514 -23.49 -9.39 9.08
C ALA A 514 -24.15 -8.24 9.84
N HIS A 515 -24.13 -8.32 11.16
CA HIS A 515 -24.45 -7.22 12.07
C HIS A 515 -23.30 -6.20 12.12
N GLU A 516 -23.57 -5.00 12.64
CA GLU A 516 -22.55 -3.94 12.79
C GLU A 516 -21.33 -4.39 13.62
N ASP A 517 -21.51 -5.37 14.52
CA ASP A 517 -20.43 -5.96 15.31
C ASP A 517 -19.60 -7.03 14.56
N GLY A 518 -19.94 -7.34 13.31
CA GLY A 518 -19.30 -8.36 12.49
C GLY A 518 -19.73 -9.79 12.82
N ARG A 519 -20.86 -10.03 13.49
CA ARG A 519 -21.43 -11.38 13.62
C ARG A 519 -22.30 -11.70 12.41
N LEU A 520 -22.26 -12.96 11.94
CA LEU A 520 -23.22 -13.44 10.95
C LEU A 520 -24.64 -13.28 11.51
N ALA A 521 -25.57 -12.75 10.71
CA ALA A 521 -26.97 -12.67 11.12
C ALA A 521 -27.50 -14.09 11.40
N PRO A 522 -28.19 -14.32 12.53
CA PRO A 522 -28.64 -15.66 12.87
C PRO A 522 -29.75 -16.13 11.91
N PRO A 523 -29.71 -17.39 11.45
CA PRO A 523 -30.83 -18.00 10.74
C PRO A 523 -32.05 -18.15 11.67
N PRO A 524 -33.29 -18.30 11.15
CA PRO A 524 -34.45 -18.57 11.99
C PRO A 524 -34.25 -19.86 12.82
N ALA A 525 -34.38 -19.77 14.15
CA ALA A 525 -33.92 -20.78 15.11
C ALA A 525 -34.44 -22.21 14.85
N ASP A 526 -35.69 -22.33 14.42
CA ASP A 526 -36.39 -23.62 14.23
C ASP A 526 -36.56 -24.02 12.75
N ARG A 527 -35.79 -23.41 11.85
CA ARG A 527 -35.86 -23.71 10.42
C ARG A 527 -34.55 -24.29 9.92
N ARG A 528 -34.67 -25.26 9.03
CA ARG A 528 -33.57 -25.85 8.27
C ARG A 528 -33.91 -25.75 6.80
N PHE A 529 -32.92 -25.38 5.99
CA PHE A 529 -33.11 -25.11 4.58
C PHE A 529 -32.46 -26.19 3.73
N ALA A 530 -33.14 -26.59 2.66
CA ALA A 530 -32.60 -27.55 1.70
C ALA A 530 -31.39 -26.96 0.95
N MET A 531 -31.34 -25.63 0.80
CA MET A 531 -30.19 -24.91 0.25
C MET A 531 -29.86 -23.68 1.11
N VAL A 532 -28.60 -23.56 1.53
CA VAL A 532 -28.07 -22.36 2.19
C VAL A 532 -26.98 -21.76 1.31
N ILE A 533 -27.14 -20.50 0.90
CA ILE A 533 -26.23 -19.78 0.00
C ILE A 533 -25.57 -18.63 0.74
N CYS A 534 -24.24 -18.67 0.83
CA CYS A 534 -23.44 -17.69 1.54
C CYS A 534 -22.19 -17.36 0.70
N LEU A 535 -22.30 -16.30 -0.11
CA LEU A 535 -21.25 -15.89 -1.05
C LEU A 535 -20.52 -14.66 -0.53
N ASP A 536 -19.19 -14.72 -0.41
CA ASP A 536 -18.35 -13.57 -0.07
C ASP A 536 -18.63 -12.94 1.31
N VAL A 537 -19.37 -13.64 2.19
CA VAL A 537 -19.80 -13.15 3.50
C VAL A 537 -18.80 -13.49 4.60
N LEU A 538 -18.13 -14.64 4.49
CA LEU A 538 -17.22 -15.11 5.54
C LEU A 538 -15.99 -14.20 5.67
N GLU A 539 -15.73 -13.37 4.68
CA GLU A 539 -14.71 -12.34 4.69
C GLU A 539 -15.02 -11.23 5.69
N ASP A 540 -16.30 -10.98 5.98
CA ASP A 540 -16.74 -9.83 6.77
C ASP A 540 -17.03 -10.18 8.24
N VAL A 541 -17.16 -11.48 8.56
CA VAL A 541 -17.51 -11.94 9.92
C VAL A 541 -16.30 -11.96 10.86
N ARG A 542 -16.48 -11.72 12.15
CA ARG A 542 -15.40 -11.72 13.14
C ARG A 542 -14.85 -13.13 13.38
N ASP A 543 -15.74 -14.09 13.54
CA ASP A 543 -15.43 -15.49 13.82
C ASP A 543 -16.00 -16.37 12.69
N PRO A 544 -15.16 -16.80 11.73
CA PRO A 544 -15.61 -17.67 10.65
C PRO A 544 -16.03 -19.05 11.15
N GLY A 545 -15.46 -19.55 12.25
CA GLY A 545 -15.85 -20.83 12.84
C GLY A 545 -17.27 -20.80 13.39
N ALA A 546 -17.60 -19.76 14.17
CA ALA A 546 -18.97 -19.56 14.67
C ALA A 546 -19.99 -19.33 13.54
N ALA A 547 -19.59 -18.59 12.49
CA ALA A 547 -20.42 -18.40 11.30
C ALA A 547 -20.68 -19.71 10.56
N LEU A 548 -19.64 -20.54 10.35
CA LEU A 548 -19.76 -21.86 9.74
C LEU A 548 -20.66 -22.79 10.56
N ALA A 549 -20.54 -22.77 11.89
CA ALA A 549 -21.42 -23.55 12.77
C ALA A 549 -22.88 -23.11 12.65
N ALA A 550 -23.16 -21.81 12.57
CA ALA A 550 -24.51 -21.29 12.36
C ALA A 550 -25.07 -21.66 10.98
N LEU A 551 -24.25 -21.62 9.93
CA LEU A 551 -24.63 -22.04 8.57
C LEU A 551 -24.91 -23.54 8.50
N ALA A 552 -24.08 -24.35 9.16
CA ALA A 552 -24.29 -25.80 9.31
C ALA A 552 -25.61 -26.08 10.02
N ALA A 553 -25.85 -25.43 11.16
CA ALA A 553 -27.10 -25.55 11.90
C ALA A 553 -28.32 -25.03 11.12
N ALA A 554 -28.16 -24.21 10.08
CA ALA A 554 -29.26 -23.78 9.21
C ALA A 554 -29.56 -24.77 8.07
N THR A 555 -28.67 -25.72 7.80
CA THR A 555 -28.77 -26.63 6.65
C THR A 555 -29.54 -27.90 7.06
N ALA A 556 -30.48 -28.33 6.22
CA ALA A 556 -31.21 -29.59 6.43
C ALA A 556 -30.29 -30.80 6.28
N GLU A 557 -30.67 -31.95 6.84
CA GLU A 557 -29.87 -33.20 6.82
C GLU A 557 -29.46 -33.62 5.39
N GLU A 558 -30.41 -33.56 4.45
CA GLU A 558 -30.20 -33.82 3.02
C GLU A 558 -29.91 -32.54 2.21
N GLY A 559 -29.65 -31.42 2.89
CA GLY A 559 -29.46 -30.10 2.30
C GLY A 559 -28.03 -29.83 1.85
N VAL A 560 -27.82 -28.67 1.22
CA VAL A 560 -26.52 -28.23 0.71
C VAL A 560 -26.22 -26.81 1.18
N LEU A 561 -25.05 -26.62 1.77
CA LEU A 561 -24.44 -25.33 2.04
C LEU A 561 -23.46 -24.97 0.91
N LEU A 562 -23.63 -23.79 0.35
CA LEU A 562 -22.86 -23.29 -0.78
C LEU A 562 -22.08 -22.04 -0.37
N LEU A 563 -20.74 -22.14 -0.44
CA LEU A 563 -19.81 -21.07 -0.10
C LEU A 563 -18.98 -20.61 -1.31
N SER A 564 -18.70 -19.32 -1.39
CA SER A 564 -17.70 -18.75 -2.29
C SER A 564 -16.88 -17.67 -1.59
N PHE A 565 -15.70 -17.41 -2.14
CA PHE A 565 -14.72 -16.49 -1.58
C PHE A 565 -14.21 -15.53 -2.66
N ARG A 566 -14.14 -14.23 -2.33
CA ARG A 566 -13.81 -13.15 -3.29
C ARG A 566 -12.49 -13.34 -4.00
N THR A 567 -11.50 -13.85 -3.28
CA THR A 567 -10.09 -13.82 -3.68
C THR A 567 -9.52 -15.17 -4.10
N VAL A 568 -10.35 -16.21 -4.23
CA VAL A 568 -9.92 -17.57 -4.57
C VAL A 568 -10.40 -17.94 -5.99
N PRO A 569 -9.50 -18.41 -6.89
CA PRO A 569 -8.16 -18.98 -6.66
C PRO A 569 -6.98 -18.00 -6.70
N GLY A 570 -7.23 -16.70 -6.68
CA GLY A 570 -6.21 -15.67 -6.86
C GLY A 570 -5.08 -15.60 -5.81
N ARG A 571 -5.13 -16.36 -4.71
CA ARG A 571 -4.04 -16.44 -3.73
C ARG A 571 -3.99 -17.79 -3.01
N GLY A 572 -2.79 -18.21 -2.61
CA GLY A 572 -2.57 -19.48 -1.91
C GLY A 572 -2.93 -19.47 -0.42
N GLN A 573 -2.73 -18.35 0.29
CA GLN A 573 -2.95 -18.25 1.74
C GLN A 573 -3.94 -17.15 2.11
N THR A 574 -4.67 -17.37 3.20
CA THR A 574 -5.67 -16.45 3.76
C THR A 574 -4.96 -15.33 4.50
N LEU A 575 -5.31 -14.08 4.14
CA LEU A 575 -4.91 -12.90 4.88
C LEU A 575 -6.06 -12.50 5.80
N ASP A 576 -5.92 -12.77 7.09
CA ASP A 576 -6.87 -12.32 8.12
C ASP A 576 -6.27 -11.11 8.86
N TRP A 577 -6.97 -9.98 8.81
CA TRP A 577 -6.54 -8.75 9.46
C TRP A 577 -7.00 -8.69 10.92
N GLY A 578 -7.95 -9.54 11.35
CA GLY A 578 -8.54 -9.52 12.68
C GLY A 578 -9.54 -8.38 12.94
N PHE A 579 -9.65 -7.42 12.02
CA PHE A 579 -10.56 -6.27 12.08
C PHE A 579 -11.01 -5.83 10.69
N ALA A 580 -12.10 -5.06 10.61
CA ALA A 580 -12.65 -4.62 9.34
C ALA A 580 -11.75 -3.58 8.68
N ARG A 581 -11.42 -3.78 7.40
CA ARG A 581 -10.63 -2.89 6.56
C ARG A 581 -11.31 -1.52 6.42
N GLY A 582 -10.49 -0.47 6.50
CA GLY A 582 -10.97 0.91 6.37
C GLY A 582 -11.31 1.32 4.94
N ASP A 583 -10.76 0.63 3.94
CA ASP A 583 -11.00 0.84 2.51
C ASP A 583 -12.12 -0.04 1.95
N GLU A 584 -12.50 -1.11 2.64
CA GLU A 584 -13.70 -1.91 2.38
C GLU A 584 -14.44 -2.17 3.71
N PRO A 585 -15.37 -1.28 4.10
CA PRO A 585 -16.06 -1.38 5.38
C PRO A 585 -16.72 -2.74 5.58
N GLY A 586 -16.31 -3.44 6.63
CA GLY A 586 -16.80 -4.78 7.00
C GLY A 586 -15.84 -5.91 6.68
N CYS A 587 -14.96 -5.79 5.68
CA CYS A 587 -14.07 -6.86 5.21
C CYS A 587 -12.90 -7.10 6.18
N ARG A 588 -12.85 -8.27 6.83
CA ARG A 588 -11.87 -8.64 7.87
C ARG A 588 -10.79 -9.59 7.41
N ARG A 589 -11.03 -10.29 6.31
CA ARG A 589 -10.07 -11.19 5.71
C ARG A 589 -10.27 -11.31 4.21
N ALA A 590 -9.25 -11.78 3.54
CA ALA A 590 -9.33 -12.23 2.17
C ALA A 590 -8.70 -13.62 2.04
N PHE A 591 -9.56 -14.60 1.79
CA PHE A 591 -9.22 -16.02 1.78
C PHE A 591 -8.28 -16.41 0.66
N GLY A 592 -7.40 -17.38 0.94
CA GLY A 592 -6.64 -18.11 -0.05
C GLY A 592 -7.13 -19.53 -0.24
N GLU A 593 -6.42 -20.30 -1.06
CA GLU A 593 -6.74 -21.71 -1.30
C GLU A 593 -6.70 -22.56 -0.01
N ASP A 594 -5.95 -22.13 1.00
CA ASP A 594 -5.94 -22.69 2.37
C ASP A 594 -7.29 -22.65 3.10
N VAL A 595 -8.29 -21.93 2.57
CA VAL A 595 -9.66 -21.94 3.10
C VAL A 595 -10.28 -23.33 3.05
N VAL A 596 -9.89 -24.20 2.11
CA VAL A 596 -10.38 -25.59 2.03
C VAL A 596 -10.02 -26.37 3.30
N GLU A 597 -8.81 -26.21 3.81
CA GLU A 597 -8.38 -26.83 5.07
C GLU A 597 -9.07 -26.19 6.28
N THR A 598 -9.36 -24.89 6.21
CA THR A 598 -10.14 -24.20 7.23
C THR A 598 -11.57 -24.76 7.31
N LEU A 599 -12.23 -25.00 6.17
CA LEU A 599 -13.55 -25.61 6.12
C LEU A 599 -13.54 -27.01 6.72
N LYS A 600 -12.57 -27.87 6.37
CA LYS A 600 -12.42 -29.22 6.94
C LYS A 600 -12.23 -29.19 8.45
N ARG A 601 -11.46 -28.22 8.97
CA ARG A 601 -11.22 -28.08 10.42
C ARG A 601 -12.48 -27.70 11.19
N HIS A 602 -13.29 -26.78 10.65
CA HIS A 602 -14.48 -26.29 11.33
C HIS A 602 -15.72 -27.15 11.09
N LEU A 603 -15.74 -27.94 10.02
CA LEU A 603 -16.85 -28.82 9.64
C LEU A 603 -16.34 -30.26 9.42
N PRO A 604 -15.81 -30.94 10.46
CA PRO A 604 -15.14 -32.23 10.32
C PRO A 604 -16.06 -33.36 9.84
N ASP A 605 -17.35 -33.29 10.17
CA ASP A 605 -18.34 -34.32 9.83
C ASP A 605 -19.03 -34.08 8.48
N ALA A 606 -18.64 -33.02 7.75
CA ALA A 606 -19.25 -32.65 6.48
C ALA A 606 -18.47 -33.21 5.28
N HIS A 607 -19.20 -33.59 4.24
CA HIS A 607 -18.63 -33.89 2.94
C HIS A 607 -18.46 -32.59 2.13
N LEU A 608 -17.23 -32.29 1.74
CA LEU A 608 -16.85 -31.09 1.00
C LEU A 608 -16.53 -31.43 -0.47
N THR A 609 -17.26 -30.83 -1.40
CA THR A 609 -16.95 -30.83 -2.83
C THR A 609 -16.46 -29.45 -3.26
N VAL A 610 -15.22 -29.36 -3.76
CA VAL A 610 -14.65 -28.12 -4.29
C VAL A 610 -14.77 -28.11 -5.80
N LEU A 611 -15.37 -27.05 -6.34
CA LEU A 611 -15.58 -26.83 -7.77
C LEU A 611 -14.82 -25.58 -8.23
N ARG A 612 -14.31 -25.61 -9.46
CA ARG A 612 -13.67 -24.46 -10.13
C ARG A 612 -14.41 -24.10 -11.43
N PRO A 613 -15.66 -23.63 -11.38
CA PRO A 613 -16.38 -23.24 -12.58
C PRO A 613 -15.72 -22.02 -13.25
N ALA A 614 -15.64 -22.04 -14.57
CA ALA A 614 -15.17 -20.93 -15.39
C ALA A 614 -16.34 -20.13 -15.98
N ASP A 615 -16.18 -18.81 -16.14
CA ASP A 615 -17.16 -17.97 -16.82
C ASP A 615 -17.29 -18.35 -18.31
N PRO A 616 -18.49 -18.61 -18.86
CA PRO A 616 -18.65 -19.04 -20.26
C PRO A 616 -18.23 -18.00 -21.31
N HIS A 617 -18.08 -16.75 -20.90
CA HIS A 617 -17.65 -15.66 -21.77
C HIS A 617 -16.16 -15.37 -21.60
N ALA A 618 -15.71 -15.15 -20.36
CA ALA A 618 -14.38 -14.64 -20.08
C ALA A 618 -13.36 -15.73 -19.74
N GLY A 619 -13.82 -16.96 -19.43
CA GLY A 619 -12.95 -18.07 -19.06
C GLY A 619 -12.34 -17.98 -17.66
N SER A 620 -12.55 -16.88 -16.94
CA SER A 620 -12.08 -16.73 -15.56
C SER A 620 -12.72 -17.74 -14.62
N GLU A 621 -11.90 -18.44 -13.86
CA GLU A 621 -12.33 -19.38 -12.84
C GLU A 621 -12.70 -18.68 -11.52
N THR A 622 -13.54 -19.34 -10.74
CA THR A 622 -13.81 -18.99 -9.34
C THR A 622 -13.89 -20.28 -8.54
N MET A 623 -13.58 -20.22 -7.24
CA MET A 623 -13.82 -21.38 -6.37
C MET A 623 -15.23 -21.34 -5.77
N LEU A 624 -15.86 -22.52 -5.74
CA LEU A 624 -17.12 -22.78 -5.07
C LEU A 624 -17.00 -24.04 -4.21
N CYS A 625 -17.46 -23.97 -2.97
CA CYS A 625 -17.48 -25.10 -2.06
C CYS A 625 -18.93 -25.52 -1.81
N LEU A 626 -19.26 -26.78 -2.13
CA LEU A 626 -20.52 -27.41 -1.77
C LEU A 626 -20.29 -28.32 -0.57
N ILE A 627 -21.10 -28.15 0.47
CA ILE A 627 -20.96 -28.84 1.75
C ILE A 627 -22.29 -29.51 2.07
N THR A 628 -22.26 -30.79 2.45
CA THR A 628 -23.42 -31.56 2.90
C THR A 628 -23.02 -32.53 4.00
N TRP A 629 -23.95 -32.86 4.89
CA TRP A 629 -23.77 -33.87 5.93
C TRP A 629 -24.36 -35.23 5.55
N SER A 630 -25.05 -35.32 4.41
CA SER A 630 -25.56 -36.58 3.88
C SER A 630 -24.58 -37.20 2.89
N ALA A 631 -24.17 -38.43 3.18
CA ALA A 631 -23.37 -39.23 2.25
C ALA A 631 -24.11 -39.49 0.92
N ALA A 632 -25.43 -39.70 0.98
CA ALA A 632 -26.26 -39.90 -0.20
C ALA A 632 -26.28 -38.63 -1.07
N ARG A 633 -26.44 -37.45 -0.44
CA ARG A 633 -26.38 -36.17 -1.13
C ARG A 633 -25.00 -35.91 -1.72
N HIS A 634 -23.93 -36.22 -1.02
CA HIS A 634 -22.56 -36.05 -1.52
C HIS A 634 -22.30 -36.93 -2.75
N ALA A 635 -22.71 -38.19 -2.71
CA ALA A 635 -22.60 -39.10 -3.86
C ALA A 635 -23.42 -38.58 -5.06
N TRP A 636 -24.62 -38.07 -4.80
CA TRP A 636 -25.45 -37.44 -5.83
C TRP A 636 -24.77 -36.22 -6.46
N ILE A 637 -24.18 -35.32 -5.67
CA ILE A 637 -23.44 -34.12 -6.14
C ILE A 637 -22.28 -34.56 -7.05
N ALA A 638 -21.49 -35.55 -6.62
CA ALA A 638 -20.37 -36.07 -7.40
C ALA A 638 -20.82 -36.65 -8.75
N ALA A 639 -22.00 -37.28 -8.80
CA ALA A 639 -22.56 -37.87 -10.01
C ALA A 639 -23.15 -36.84 -11.00
N GLN A 640 -23.42 -35.60 -10.59
CA GLN A 640 -24.08 -34.60 -11.45
C GLN A 640 -23.18 -34.02 -12.56
N GLY A 641 -21.86 -34.28 -12.53
CA GLY A 641 -20.93 -33.69 -13.51
C GLY A 641 -20.95 -32.16 -13.47
N LEU A 642 -20.91 -31.58 -12.28
CA LEU A 642 -21.03 -30.13 -12.09
C LEU A 642 -19.87 -29.38 -12.79
N PRO A 643 -20.13 -28.18 -13.35
CA PRO A 643 -19.09 -27.36 -13.98
C PRO A 643 -17.91 -27.11 -13.03
N GLY A 644 -16.70 -27.43 -13.50
CA GLY A 644 -15.47 -27.27 -12.73
C GLY A 644 -15.22 -28.34 -11.67
N ALA A 645 -15.97 -29.46 -11.68
CA ALA A 645 -15.61 -30.63 -10.88
C ALA A 645 -14.30 -31.26 -11.42
N PRO A 646 -13.39 -31.72 -10.54
CA PRO A 646 -12.22 -32.46 -10.99
C PRO A 646 -12.66 -33.71 -11.76
N MET A 647 -12.04 -33.97 -12.92
CA MET A 647 -12.31 -35.20 -13.65
C MET A 647 -11.97 -36.41 -12.77
N PRO A 648 -12.83 -37.44 -12.68
CA PRO A 648 -12.44 -38.68 -12.04
C PRO A 648 -11.17 -39.17 -12.74
N ALA A 649 -10.13 -39.49 -11.96
CA ALA A 649 -8.94 -40.11 -12.50
C ALA A 649 -9.38 -41.34 -13.30
N ALA A 650 -9.02 -41.39 -14.58
CA ALA A 650 -9.26 -42.57 -15.39
C ALA A 650 -8.60 -43.76 -14.68
N THR A 651 -9.42 -44.70 -14.23
CA THR A 651 -9.00 -45.99 -13.67
C THR A 651 -8.31 -46.84 -14.70
#